data_AF-A0A674IDV9-F1
#
_entry.id   AF-A0A674IDV9-F1
#
_cell.length_a   1.000
_cell.length_b   1.000
_cell.length_c   1.000
_cell.angle_alpha   90.00
_cell.angle_beta   90.00
_cell.angle_gamma   90.00
#
_symmetry.space_group_name_H-M   'P 1'
#
loop_
_entity.id
_entity.type
_entity.pdbx_description
1 polymer ?
#
loop_
_entity_poly.entity_id
_entity_poly.type
_entity_poly.pdbx_seq_one_letter_code
_entity_poly.pdbx_strand_id
1 'polypeptide(L)'
;SDSRREGWREIVNRKLRFPSELLDAIQEGDLSRVQQLLQGSDGILQQQADSEDRAWREALNLAIRVGGGEITGTLLRYVKFDFRQIHEALLVAVDTNQPQVVKLLLDRLDQEKSIKMDIKSFSLAFFDRSIDNARFAPGVTPLTLACEKDLYEIVDMLVQKGHAIPRPHKISCTCLECSNGRKYDLLKFSLFRINTYKGIASRAYLSITSEDAMLTAFKLCRELQRLSCKEPEFKPEYLSLELLSQEFAFELLGMCRNQSEVTAVLNDLGDSEEEEEELDSQAFEEGIPNLARLRLAVNYNQKKFVAHPICQQVLSSIWCGNLSGWRGSNTLWKFFVSCSIFLTMPLLCLVYWIAPKSWVGKMLKIPVIKFLLHSASYLWFLIFLLVESLFLEHKHHIFLGRNQTVWENSLHMVWVAGFFWYECKEVWIEGLHSYLLDLWNCLDIVILSLYLASFALRVLVAGRGHLHCLDAPSSPECYYFTRAGRHEWQPEDPQFVAEVLFAVTSMLSFTRLAYILPAHESLGTLQISIGKMIDDMIRFMFILMIILTAFLCGLNNTYVYYQESQRLGNFNETFQFLFWTMFGMEEYSVVDMPQYGLAEFVGRALYGIFTIVMVIVLLNMLIAMITNSFQKIEDDADVEWKFARSKLYLSYFREGLTLPVPFNVIPTPKSLFYSVRGIVRFVCCSKPKRQQDYPPIPTIDVGLGGKSCRSYRLQVIKALVQRYIDTARREFEESRRKDLGNRITELNKSVSRLHAEVKRLHHSLPAHPAPASPLDGASVLHRYILRVQDNVQNFSQAAGSSGPGSPAQVMVHQDGARLFDPRAAWVMVEREGEQGPEDLFEVCLSRGPAQWHRTSTRHCHAGDPASGPGSECCRVLGEGVDSSSRAQLHVMLEWDRQAAQ
;
A
#
# COMPACT_ATOMS: atom_id res chain seq x y z
N SER A 1 -21.01 -38.26 -67.38
CA SER A 1 -19.69 -38.28 -66.72
C SER A 1 -19.79 -38.37 -65.19
N ASP A 2 -21.00 -38.32 -64.62
CA ASP A 2 -21.21 -37.65 -63.34
C ASP A 2 -21.57 -38.59 -62.20
N SER A 3 -22.12 -39.78 -62.49
CA SER A 3 -22.40 -40.81 -61.47
C SER A 3 -21.15 -41.34 -60.74
N ARG A 4 -19.95 -41.10 -61.26
CA ARG A 4 -18.68 -41.35 -60.54
C ARG A 4 -18.20 -40.18 -59.67
N ARG A 5 -18.80 -38.98 -59.76
CA ARG A 5 -18.48 -37.83 -58.88
C ARG A 5 -19.33 -37.82 -57.61
N GLU A 6 -20.58 -38.28 -57.70
CA GLU A 6 -21.51 -38.28 -56.57
C GLU A 6 -21.14 -39.35 -55.54
N GLY A 7 -20.93 -40.60 -55.96
CA GLY A 7 -20.53 -41.69 -55.06
C GLY A 7 -19.23 -41.41 -54.30
N TRP A 8 -18.24 -40.76 -54.92
CA TRP A 8 -17.00 -40.36 -54.22
C TRP A 8 -17.25 -39.22 -53.21
N ARG A 9 -18.13 -38.26 -53.51
CA ARG A 9 -18.50 -37.22 -52.53
C ARG A 9 -19.29 -37.80 -51.36
N GLU A 10 -20.22 -38.73 -51.60
CA GLU A 10 -21.03 -39.32 -50.53
C GLU A 10 -20.22 -40.31 -49.66
N ILE A 11 -19.32 -41.11 -50.25
CA ILE A 11 -18.43 -42.00 -49.48
C ILE A 11 -17.41 -41.21 -48.66
N VAL A 12 -16.89 -40.09 -49.17
CA VAL A 12 -16.02 -39.19 -48.38
C VAL A 12 -16.82 -38.45 -47.30
N ASN A 13 -18.01 -37.94 -47.59
CA ASN A 13 -18.84 -37.22 -46.60
C ASN A 13 -19.51 -38.11 -45.54
N ARG A 14 -19.55 -39.44 -45.73
CA ARG A 14 -20.07 -40.41 -44.73
C ARG A 14 -18.99 -40.97 -43.79
N LYS A 15 -17.72 -40.57 -43.92
CA LYS A 15 -16.69 -40.88 -42.93
C LYS A 15 -16.24 -39.62 -42.22
N LEU A 16 -16.24 -39.69 -40.88
CA LEU A 16 -15.85 -38.65 -39.93
C LEU A 16 -16.71 -37.38 -40.02
N ARG A 17 -17.69 -37.34 -39.11
CA ARG A 17 -18.04 -36.12 -38.39
C ARG A 17 -18.04 -36.44 -36.91
N PHE A 18 -17.63 -35.50 -36.08
CA PHE A 18 -17.77 -35.56 -34.63
C PHE A 18 -19.24 -35.88 -34.28
N PRO A 19 -19.52 -36.93 -33.47
CA PRO A 19 -20.89 -37.30 -33.12
C PRO A 19 -21.53 -36.25 -32.21
N SER A 20 -22.52 -35.51 -32.68
CA SER A 20 -23.18 -34.45 -31.89
C SER A 20 -23.78 -34.99 -30.59
N GLU A 21 -24.35 -36.20 -30.61
CA GLU A 21 -24.87 -36.90 -29.43
C GLU A 21 -23.83 -37.11 -28.32
N LEU A 22 -22.53 -37.04 -28.63
CA LEU A 22 -21.48 -37.13 -27.61
C LEU A 22 -21.38 -35.84 -26.79
N LEU A 23 -21.60 -34.66 -27.39
CA LEU A 23 -21.66 -33.41 -26.62
C LEU A 23 -22.91 -33.38 -25.72
N ASP A 24 -24.05 -33.84 -26.25
CA ASP A 24 -25.30 -33.97 -25.47
C ASP A 24 -25.11 -34.95 -24.31
N ALA A 25 -24.54 -36.15 -24.55
CA ALA A 25 -24.28 -37.14 -23.50
C ALA A 25 -23.24 -36.67 -22.46
N ILE A 26 -22.23 -35.88 -22.86
CA ILE A 26 -21.29 -35.22 -21.94
C ILE A 26 -22.00 -34.15 -21.11
N GLN A 27 -22.95 -33.41 -21.69
CA GLN A 27 -23.74 -32.38 -20.98
C GLN A 27 -24.80 -32.98 -20.04
N GLU A 28 -25.38 -34.12 -20.40
CA GLU A 28 -26.26 -34.95 -19.56
C GLU A 28 -25.48 -35.66 -18.43
N GLY A 29 -24.18 -35.90 -18.63
CA GLY A 29 -23.31 -36.59 -17.67
C GLY A 29 -23.39 -38.13 -17.72
N ASP A 30 -23.97 -38.71 -18.78
CA ASP A 30 -24.15 -40.16 -18.91
C ASP A 30 -22.84 -40.85 -19.35
N LEU A 31 -22.06 -41.28 -18.35
CA LEU A 31 -20.85 -42.07 -18.54
C LEU A 31 -21.08 -43.33 -19.39
N SER A 32 -22.25 -43.98 -19.28
CA SER A 32 -22.53 -45.23 -19.99
C SER A 32 -22.76 -45.00 -21.48
N ARG A 33 -23.52 -43.96 -21.82
CA ARG A 33 -23.75 -43.51 -23.21
C ARG A 33 -22.46 -42.99 -23.85
N VAL A 34 -21.65 -42.23 -23.10
CA VAL A 34 -20.30 -41.81 -23.55
C VAL A 34 -19.40 -43.02 -23.83
N GLN A 35 -19.36 -44.03 -22.96
CA GLN A 35 -18.54 -45.23 -23.18
C GLN A 35 -19.00 -46.03 -24.40
N GLN A 36 -20.32 -46.20 -24.60
CA GLN A 36 -20.88 -46.88 -25.77
C GLN A 36 -20.56 -46.16 -27.08
N LEU A 37 -20.69 -44.82 -27.12
CA LEU A 37 -20.37 -44.00 -28.29
C LEU A 37 -18.88 -44.04 -28.66
N LEU A 38 -17.98 -44.16 -27.67
CA LEU A 38 -16.55 -44.28 -27.91
C LEU A 38 -16.18 -45.70 -28.38
N GLN A 39 -16.59 -46.74 -27.66
CA GLN A 39 -16.30 -48.15 -28.01
C GLN A 39 -16.92 -48.58 -29.35
N GLY A 40 -18.07 -48.01 -29.74
CA GLY A 40 -18.68 -48.26 -31.05
C GLY A 40 -17.88 -47.75 -32.26
N SER A 41 -16.72 -47.10 -32.04
CA SER A 41 -15.96 -46.38 -33.07
C SER A 41 -14.51 -46.87 -33.28
N ASP A 42 -14.12 -47.95 -32.62
CA ASP A 42 -12.76 -48.51 -32.40
C ASP A 42 -11.84 -48.74 -33.63
N GLY A 43 -12.27 -48.41 -34.85
CA GLY A 43 -11.48 -48.56 -36.08
C GLY A 43 -11.34 -47.33 -36.98
N ILE A 44 -11.93 -46.17 -36.64
CA ILE A 44 -11.97 -45.00 -37.56
C ILE A 44 -11.45 -43.69 -36.92
N LEU A 45 -11.67 -43.45 -35.62
CA LEU A 45 -11.20 -42.21 -34.97
C LEU A 45 -9.66 -42.12 -34.86
N GLN A 46 -8.94 -43.23 -35.00
CA GLN A 46 -7.51 -43.32 -34.70
C GLN A 46 -6.58 -42.71 -35.78
N GLN A 47 -7.11 -42.22 -36.91
CA GLN A 47 -6.29 -41.83 -38.08
C GLN A 47 -6.69 -40.54 -38.83
N GLN A 48 -7.70 -39.80 -38.38
CA GLN A 48 -8.13 -38.54 -39.03
C GLN A 48 -8.56 -37.44 -38.01
N ALA A 49 -7.86 -37.35 -36.88
CA ALA A 49 -8.12 -36.32 -35.86
C ALA A 49 -7.86 -34.88 -36.37
N ASP A 50 -6.80 -34.73 -37.17
CA ASP A 50 -6.21 -33.47 -37.64
C ASP A 50 -7.20 -32.46 -38.26
N SER A 51 -8.35 -32.92 -38.79
CA SER A 51 -9.34 -32.08 -39.48
C SER A 51 -10.54 -31.65 -38.63
N GLU A 52 -10.86 -32.35 -37.53
CA GLU A 52 -11.98 -31.99 -36.63
C GLU A 52 -11.52 -31.69 -35.19
N ASP A 53 -10.23 -31.38 -35.08
CA ASP A 53 -9.48 -31.08 -33.87
C ASP A 53 -10.19 -30.08 -32.91
N ARG A 54 -10.95 -29.13 -33.47
CA ARG A 54 -11.76 -28.17 -32.70
C ARG A 54 -12.88 -28.83 -31.89
N ALA A 55 -13.60 -29.80 -32.45
CA ALA A 55 -14.75 -30.41 -31.79
C ALA A 55 -14.32 -31.28 -30.60
N TRP A 56 -13.20 -32.00 -30.72
CA TRP A 56 -12.61 -32.77 -29.63
C TRP A 56 -12.08 -31.88 -28.49
N ARG A 57 -11.46 -30.72 -28.82
CA ARG A 57 -11.09 -29.70 -27.82
C ARG A 57 -12.32 -29.13 -27.12
N GLU A 58 -13.40 -28.82 -27.84
CA GLU A 58 -14.63 -28.28 -27.26
C GLU A 58 -15.35 -29.33 -26.37
N ALA A 59 -15.36 -30.61 -26.76
CA ALA A 59 -15.90 -31.71 -25.96
C ALA A 59 -15.10 -32.00 -24.68
N LEU A 60 -13.76 -32.00 -24.75
CA LEU A 60 -12.90 -32.13 -23.56
C LEU A 60 -13.12 -30.95 -22.60
N ASN A 61 -13.15 -29.73 -23.12
CA ASN A 61 -13.44 -28.52 -22.35
C ASN A 61 -14.87 -28.50 -21.76
N LEU A 62 -15.85 -29.17 -22.40
CA LEU A 62 -17.20 -29.33 -21.87
C LEU A 62 -17.23 -30.33 -20.71
N ALA A 63 -16.63 -31.52 -20.87
CA ALA A 63 -16.56 -32.54 -19.82
C ALA A 63 -15.92 -32.00 -18.52
N ILE A 64 -14.87 -31.19 -18.66
CA ILE A 64 -14.22 -30.50 -17.55
C ILE A 64 -15.15 -29.46 -16.90
N ARG A 65 -15.94 -28.69 -17.66
CA ARG A 65 -16.89 -27.72 -17.06
C ARG A 65 -18.10 -28.37 -16.40
N VAL A 66 -18.56 -29.51 -16.90
CA VAL A 66 -19.63 -30.31 -16.27
C VAL A 66 -19.14 -30.96 -14.96
N GLY A 67 -17.82 -31.13 -14.80
CA GLY A 67 -17.23 -31.78 -13.62
C GLY A 67 -17.20 -33.31 -13.71
N GLY A 68 -17.42 -33.86 -14.91
CA GLY A 68 -17.34 -35.29 -15.18
C GLY A 68 -15.88 -35.76 -15.19
N GLY A 69 -15.28 -35.94 -14.02
CA GLY A 69 -13.90 -36.42 -13.89
C GLY A 69 -13.70 -37.81 -14.52
N GLU A 70 -14.68 -38.70 -14.37
CA GLU A 70 -14.69 -40.02 -14.99
C GLU A 70 -14.89 -39.96 -16.52
N ILE A 71 -15.74 -39.05 -17.00
CA ILE A 71 -15.95 -38.77 -18.43
C ILE A 71 -14.68 -38.20 -19.07
N THR A 72 -13.98 -37.31 -18.36
CA THR A 72 -12.68 -36.80 -18.77
C THR A 72 -11.65 -37.93 -18.81
N GLY A 73 -11.70 -38.87 -17.85
CA GLY A 73 -10.88 -40.07 -17.80
C GLY A 73 -11.17 -41.13 -18.86
N THR A 74 -12.40 -41.23 -19.39
CA THR A 74 -12.68 -42.06 -20.56
C THR A 74 -12.22 -41.39 -21.84
N LEU A 75 -12.51 -40.09 -22.04
CA LEU A 75 -12.04 -39.32 -23.19
C LEU A 75 -10.51 -39.41 -23.36
N LEU A 76 -9.74 -39.18 -22.28
CA LEU A 76 -8.27 -39.26 -22.27
C LEU A 76 -7.71 -40.69 -22.46
N ARG A 77 -8.54 -41.73 -22.45
CA ARG A 77 -8.14 -43.13 -22.74
C ARG A 77 -8.40 -43.53 -24.18
N TYR A 78 -9.55 -43.13 -24.75
CA TYR A 78 -9.94 -43.49 -26.11
C TYR A 78 -9.41 -42.51 -27.17
N VAL A 79 -9.25 -41.22 -26.82
CA VAL A 79 -8.80 -40.17 -27.75
C VAL A 79 -7.39 -39.72 -27.37
N LYS A 80 -6.49 -39.70 -28.37
CA LYS A 80 -5.16 -39.11 -28.22
C LYS A 80 -5.25 -37.61 -28.54
N PHE A 81 -5.09 -36.79 -27.51
CA PHE A 81 -4.99 -35.33 -27.65
C PHE A 81 -3.54 -34.90 -27.83
N ASP A 82 -3.30 -33.79 -28.52
CA ASP A 82 -1.97 -33.16 -28.56
C ASP A 82 -1.64 -32.46 -27.23
N PHE A 83 -0.35 -32.38 -26.92
CA PHE A 83 0.23 -31.61 -25.81
C PHE A 83 -0.40 -30.21 -25.62
N ARG A 84 -0.63 -29.49 -26.72
CA ARG A 84 -1.25 -28.15 -26.68
C ARG A 84 -2.73 -28.17 -26.26
N GLN A 85 -3.46 -29.21 -26.65
CA GLN A 85 -4.87 -29.39 -26.27
C GLN A 85 -4.98 -29.80 -24.80
N ILE A 86 -4.07 -30.68 -24.34
CA ILE A 86 -3.92 -31.04 -22.93
C ILE A 86 -3.56 -29.79 -22.10
N HIS A 87 -2.72 -28.89 -22.61
CA HIS A 87 -2.38 -27.63 -21.93
C HIS A 87 -3.56 -26.65 -21.85
N GLU A 88 -4.35 -26.50 -22.90
CA GLU A 88 -5.58 -25.67 -22.88
C GLU A 88 -6.64 -26.27 -21.94
N ALA A 89 -6.85 -27.59 -21.99
CA ALA A 89 -7.72 -28.31 -21.07
C ALA A 89 -7.25 -28.20 -19.61
N LEU A 90 -5.94 -28.22 -19.36
CA LEU A 90 -5.36 -28.00 -18.03
C LEU A 90 -5.60 -26.58 -17.53
N LEU A 91 -5.49 -25.55 -18.37
CA LEU A 91 -5.90 -24.19 -18.02
C LEU A 91 -7.40 -24.14 -17.65
N VAL A 92 -8.27 -24.84 -18.38
CA VAL A 92 -9.71 -24.92 -18.04
C VAL A 92 -9.97 -25.72 -16.76
N ALA A 93 -9.22 -26.79 -16.46
CA ALA A 93 -9.37 -27.57 -15.22
C ALA A 93 -8.87 -26.82 -13.96
N VAL A 94 -7.88 -25.93 -14.13
CA VAL A 94 -7.47 -24.94 -13.12
C VAL A 94 -8.54 -23.86 -12.99
N ASP A 95 -9.08 -23.34 -14.10
CA ASP A 95 -10.14 -22.33 -14.12
C ASP A 95 -11.41 -22.79 -13.38
N THR A 96 -11.80 -24.07 -13.52
CA THR A 96 -12.95 -24.69 -12.83
C THR A 96 -12.65 -25.24 -11.44
N ASN A 97 -11.41 -25.15 -10.95
CA ASN A 97 -10.93 -25.67 -9.65
C ASN A 97 -11.26 -27.15 -9.42
N GLN A 98 -10.77 -28.03 -10.29
CA GLN A 98 -10.99 -29.48 -10.21
C GLN A 98 -9.67 -30.25 -10.00
N PRO A 99 -9.19 -30.38 -8.75
CA PRO A 99 -7.86 -30.95 -8.47
C PRO A 99 -7.70 -32.41 -8.96
N GLN A 100 -8.76 -33.22 -8.92
CA GLN A 100 -8.74 -34.60 -9.45
C GLN A 100 -8.49 -34.63 -10.97
N VAL A 101 -9.10 -33.71 -11.72
CA VAL A 101 -8.95 -33.59 -13.18
C VAL A 101 -7.61 -32.98 -13.54
N VAL A 102 -7.16 -31.96 -12.80
CA VAL A 102 -5.80 -31.42 -12.91
C VAL A 102 -4.75 -32.52 -12.72
N LYS A 103 -4.87 -33.35 -11.67
CA LYS A 103 -3.95 -34.47 -11.44
C LYS A 103 -3.95 -35.47 -12.60
N LEU A 104 -5.14 -35.87 -13.08
CA LEU A 104 -5.29 -36.77 -14.21
C LEU A 104 -4.63 -36.24 -15.50
N LEU A 105 -4.80 -34.93 -15.78
CA LEU A 105 -4.17 -34.26 -16.93
C LEU A 105 -2.65 -34.16 -16.77
N LEU A 106 -2.13 -33.90 -15.56
CA LEU A 106 -0.69 -33.84 -15.28
C LEU A 106 -0.04 -35.23 -15.36
N ASP A 107 -0.67 -36.26 -14.81
CA ASP A 107 -0.20 -37.65 -14.90
C ASP A 107 -0.24 -38.17 -16.35
N ARG A 108 -1.12 -37.63 -17.21
CA ARG A 108 -1.09 -37.87 -18.66
C ARG A 108 0.00 -37.08 -19.37
N LEU A 109 0.17 -35.80 -19.04
CA LEU A 109 1.21 -34.94 -19.60
C LEU A 109 2.61 -35.53 -19.37
N ASP A 110 2.86 -36.09 -18.18
CA ASP A 110 4.13 -36.73 -17.83
C ASP A 110 4.44 -38.00 -18.65
N GLN A 111 3.41 -38.74 -19.11
CA GLN A 111 3.60 -39.88 -20.02
C GLN A 111 4.13 -39.42 -21.38
N GLU A 112 3.55 -38.35 -21.93
CA GLU A 112 3.86 -37.84 -23.27
C GLU A 112 5.14 -36.97 -23.33
N LYS A 113 5.52 -36.37 -22.19
CA LYS A 113 6.77 -35.62 -21.93
C LYS A 113 8.03 -36.37 -22.41
N SER A 114 7.98 -37.70 -22.40
CA SER A 114 9.09 -38.60 -22.74
C SER A 114 9.59 -38.53 -24.20
N ILE A 115 8.81 -37.95 -25.13
CA ILE A 115 9.10 -38.10 -26.58
C ILE A 115 9.63 -36.84 -27.28
N LYS A 116 9.19 -35.61 -26.94
CA LYS A 116 9.67 -34.33 -27.52
C LYS A 116 9.03 -33.09 -26.86
N MET A 117 9.55 -32.64 -25.71
CA MET A 117 9.62 -31.20 -25.33
C MET A 117 10.28 -31.04 -23.94
N ASP A 118 11.18 -30.06 -23.78
CA ASP A 118 11.68 -29.65 -22.45
C ASP A 118 10.73 -28.62 -21.81
N ILE A 119 10.62 -28.57 -20.49
CA ILE A 119 9.64 -27.70 -19.78
C ILE A 119 9.85 -26.21 -20.12
N LYS A 120 11.07 -25.83 -20.50
CA LYS A 120 11.41 -24.47 -20.98
C LYS A 120 10.74 -24.09 -22.30
N SER A 121 10.14 -25.02 -23.04
CA SER A 121 9.38 -24.71 -24.26
C SER A 121 8.03 -24.04 -23.98
N PHE A 122 7.45 -24.21 -22.78
CA PHE A 122 6.16 -23.59 -22.42
C PHE A 122 6.21 -22.07 -22.55
N SER A 123 7.35 -21.44 -22.24
CA SER A 123 7.58 -20.00 -22.44
C SER A 123 7.98 -19.60 -23.87
N LEU A 124 8.41 -20.55 -24.72
CA LEU A 124 8.81 -20.29 -26.11
C LEU A 124 7.66 -20.42 -27.11
N ALA A 125 6.61 -21.18 -26.78
CA ALA A 125 5.36 -21.23 -27.55
C ALA A 125 4.63 -19.88 -27.62
N PHE A 126 5.02 -18.91 -26.79
CA PHE A 126 4.47 -17.56 -26.67
C PHE A 126 4.41 -16.75 -27.99
N PHE A 127 5.29 -17.03 -28.96
CA PHE A 127 5.38 -16.28 -30.22
C PHE A 127 4.64 -16.91 -31.41
N ASP A 128 3.95 -18.04 -31.24
CA ASP A 128 3.22 -18.67 -32.34
C ASP A 128 1.94 -17.89 -32.70
N ARG A 129 1.81 -17.53 -33.99
CA ARG A 129 0.65 -16.81 -34.54
C ARG A 129 -0.64 -17.64 -34.57
N SER A 130 -0.55 -18.96 -34.35
CA SER A 130 -1.73 -19.82 -34.27
C SER A 130 -2.55 -19.65 -32.97
N ILE A 131 -2.27 -18.63 -32.15
CA ILE A 131 -2.85 -18.39 -30.82
C ILE A 131 -4.06 -17.43 -30.85
N ASP A 132 -4.38 -16.79 -31.97
CA ASP A 132 -5.41 -15.74 -32.09
C ASP A 132 -6.88 -16.16 -31.79
N ASN A 133 -7.12 -17.42 -31.39
CA ASN A 133 -8.42 -17.93 -30.91
C ASN A 133 -8.37 -18.50 -29.47
N ALA A 134 -7.26 -18.34 -28.74
CA ALA A 134 -7.12 -18.88 -27.38
C ALA A 134 -8.00 -18.12 -26.37
N ARG A 135 -8.65 -18.86 -25.44
CA ARG A 135 -9.50 -18.29 -24.39
C ARG A 135 -8.75 -17.46 -23.34
N PHE A 136 -7.48 -17.79 -23.11
CA PHE A 136 -6.64 -17.19 -22.06
C PHE A 136 -5.63 -16.22 -22.67
N ALA A 137 -5.25 -15.19 -21.91
CA ALA A 137 -4.28 -14.19 -22.37
C ALA A 137 -2.91 -14.83 -22.69
N PRO A 138 -2.20 -14.35 -23.73
CA PRO A 138 -0.91 -14.92 -24.12
C PRO A 138 0.12 -14.83 -22.99
N GLY A 139 0.74 -15.96 -22.67
CA GLY A 139 1.72 -16.08 -21.58
C GLY A 139 1.16 -16.48 -20.22
N VAL A 140 -0.16 -16.68 -20.08
CA VAL A 140 -0.74 -17.30 -18.87
C VAL A 140 -0.43 -18.80 -18.86
N THR A 141 0.35 -19.24 -17.87
CA THR A 141 0.62 -20.66 -17.57
C THR A 141 -0.41 -21.22 -16.58
N PRO A 142 -0.61 -22.56 -16.51
CA PRO A 142 -1.44 -23.19 -15.49
C PRO A 142 -1.06 -22.83 -14.06
N LEU A 143 0.24 -22.66 -13.77
CA LEU A 143 0.72 -22.25 -12.46
C LEU A 143 0.37 -20.80 -12.16
N THR A 144 0.63 -19.86 -13.08
CA THR A 144 0.22 -18.44 -12.90
C THR A 144 -1.30 -18.29 -12.75
N LEU A 145 -2.10 -19.10 -13.46
CA LEU A 145 -3.57 -19.07 -13.33
C LEU A 145 -4.05 -19.67 -11.99
N ALA A 146 -3.44 -20.75 -11.52
CA ALA A 146 -3.73 -21.32 -10.20
C ALA A 146 -3.36 -20.35 -9.07
N CYS A 147 -2.29 -19.57 -9.26
CA CYS A 147 -1.87 -18.51 -8.35
C CYS A 147 -2.80 -17.28 -8.42
N GLU A 148 -3.23 -16.82 -9.60
CA GLU A 148 -4.19 -15.71 -9.75
C GLU A 148 -5.57 -16.02 -9.13
N LYS A 149 -5.90 -17.31 -8.94
CA LYS A 149 -7.09 -17.78 -8.20
C LYS A 149 -6.80 -18.26 -6.77
N ASP A 150 -5.59 -18.12 -6.26
CA ASP A 150 -5.09 -18.62 -4.96
C ASP A 150 -5.51 -20.07 -4.63
N LEU A 151 -5.41 -20.97 -5.61
CA LEU A 151 -5.81 -22.38 -5.49
C LEU A 151 -4.68 -23.23 -4.90
N TYR A 152 -4.41 -23.07 -3.60
CA TYR A 152 -3.32 -23.72 -2.85
C TYR A 152 -3.05 -25.20 -3.20
N GLU A 153 -4.08 -26.04 -3.26
CA GLU A 153 -3.97 -27.48 -3.57
C GLU A 153 -3.46 -27.74 -5.00
N ILE A 154 -3.89 -26.92 -5.96
CA ILE A 154 -3.46 -27.02 -7.37
C ILE A 154 -2.07 -26.43 -7.55
N VAL A 155 -1.74 -25.34 -6.83
CA VAL A 155 -0.39 -24.76 -6.82
C VAL A 155 0.63 -25.76 -6.26
N ASP A 156 0.32 -26.42 -5.13
CA ASP A 156 1.17 -27.46 -4.53
C ASP A 156 1.40 -28.63 -5.50
N MET A 157 0.34 -29.18 -6.10
CA MET A 157 0.48 -30.26 -7.11
C MET A 157 1.34 -29.85 -8.31
N LEU A 158 1.20 -28.61 -8.82
CA LEU A 158 2.00 -28.12 -9.94
C LEU A 158 3.48 -27.91 -9.57
N VAL A 159 3.75 -27.39 -8.36
CA VAL A 159 5.11 -27.19 -7.84
C VAL A 159 5.80 -28.53 -7.58
N GLN A 160 5.11 -29.51 -6.99
CA GLN A 160 5.62 -30.89 -6.81
C GLN A 160 5.95 -31.57 -8.15
N LYS A 161 5.21 -31.25 -9.22
CA LYS A 161 5.47 -31.71 -10.60
C LYS A 161 6.60 -30.95 -11.31
N GLY A 162 7.28 -30.01 -10.62
CA GLY A 162 8.41 -29.25 -11.14
C GLY A 162 8.05 -28.04 -12.00
N HIS A 163 6.79 -27.57 -11.98
CA HIS A 163 6.45 -26.29 -12.57
C HIS A 163 6.87 -25.15 -11.63
N ALA A 164 7.59 -24.17 -12.16
CA ALA A 164 8.03 -22.97 -11.43
C ALA A 164 7.83 -21.72 -12.31
N ILE A 165 7.55 -20.57 -11.68
CA ILE A 165 7.41 -19.30 -12.41
C ILE A 165 8.80 -18.67 -12.58
N PRO A 166 9.29 -18.44 -13.80
CA PRO A 166 10.57 -17.76 -14.01
C PRO A 166 10.49 -16.30 -13.56
N ARG A 167 11.50 -15.82 -12.82
CA ARG A 167 11.61 -14.41 -12.43
C ARG A 167 11.79 -13.54 -13.69
N PRO A 168 10.94 -12.52 -13.94
CA PRO A 168 11.10 -11.64 -15.09
C PRO A 168 12.46 -10.93 -15.11
N HIS A 169 13.02 -10.75 -16.31
CA HIS A 169 14.20 -9.90 -16.48
C HIS A 169 13.88 -8.43 -16.16
N LYS A 170 14.90 -7.70 -15.67
CA LYS A 170 14.84 -6.25 -15.46
C LYS A 170 14.38 -5.55 -16.75
N ILE A 171 13.58 -4.49 -16.64
CA ILE A 171 13.06 -3.72 -17.79
C ILE A 171 14.21 -3.23 -18.71
N SER A 172 15.34 -2.84 -18.14
CA SER A 172 16.55 -2.42 -18.87
C SER A 172 17.39 -3.57 -19.45
N CYS A 173 16.96 -4.83 -19.37
CA CYS A 173 17.66 -5.96 -19.96
C CYS A 173 17.67 -5.87 -21.50
N THR A 174 18.79 -6.25 -22.11
CA THR A 174 19.08 -6.19 -23.54
C THR A 174 19.35 -7.57 -24.17
N CYS A 175 19.07 -8.67 -23.46
CA CYS A 175 19.24 -10.02 -24.01
C CYS A 175 18.39 -10.24 -25.26
N LEU A 176 18.79 -11.21 -26.10
CA LEU A 176 18.15 -11.47 -27.40
C LEU A 176 16.64 -11.73 -27.28
N GLU A 177 16.22 -12.47 -26.25
CA GLU A 177 14.81 -12.78 -25.97
C GLU A 177 13.99 -11.52 -25.66
N CYS A 178 14.47 -10.66 -24.75
CA CYS A 178 13.78 -9.41 -24.40
C CYS A 178 13.82 -8.38 -25.54
N SER A 179 14.92 -8.33 -26.30
CA SER A 179 15.07 -7.49 -27.49
C SER A 179 14.08 -7.89 -28.57
N ASN A 180 13.95 -9.19 -28.85
CA ASN A 180 12.99 -9.72 -29.82
C ASN A 180 11.55 -9.55 -29.33
N GLY A 181 11.26 -9.83 -28.06
CA GLY A 181 9.91 -9.66 -27.49
C GLY A 181 9.36 -8.25 -27.67
N ARG A 182 10.16 -7.22 -27.37
CA ARG A 182 9.78 -5.80 -27.57
C ARG A 182 9.64 -5.42 -29.05
N LYS A 183 10.37 -6.06 -29.96
CA LYS A 183 10.31 -5.79 -31.41
C LYS A 183 9.14 -6.49 -32.11
N TYR A 184 8.68 -7.63 -31.60
CA TYR A 184 7.56 -8.38 -32.18
C TYR A 184 6.21 -7.93 -31.63
N ASP A 185 6.05 -7.80 -30.30
CA ASP A 185 4.79 -7.39 -29.68
C ASP A 185 5.03 -6.82 -28.27
N LEU A 186 5.19 -5.50 -28.17
CA LEU A 186 5.46 -4.79 -26.91
C LEU A 186 4.32 -4.93 -25.89
N LEU A 187 3.07 -5.03 -26.37
CA LEU A 187 1.90 -5.15 -25.51
C LEU A 187 1.82 -6.55 -24.90
N LYS A 188 1.93 -7.62 -25.72
CA LYS A 188 2.00 -9.00 -25.19
C LYS A 188 3.20 -9.19 -24.28
N PHE A 189 4.37 -8.61 -24.60
CA PHE A 189 5.56 -8.68 -23.73
C PHE A 189 5.29 -8.05 -22.35
N SER A 190 4.55 -6.94 -22.30
CA SER A 190 4.22 -6.26 -21.04
C SER A 190 3.11 -6.98 -20.27
N LEU A 191 2.06 -7.46 -20.95
CA LEU A 191 0.98 -8.26 -20.35
C LEU A 191 1.52 -9.59 -19.78
N PHE A 192 2.44 -10.25 -20.49
CA PHE A 192 3.14 -11.44 -19.97
C PHE A 192 3.90 -11.12 -18.68
N ARG A 193 4.69 -10.03 -18.67
CA ARG A 193 5.47 -9.65 -17.48
C ARG A 193 4.56 -9.37 -16.28
N ILE A 194 3.46 -8.63 -16.44
CA ILE A 194 2.59 -8.34 -15.30
C ILE A 194 1.80 -9.58 -14.85
N ASN A 195 1.30 -10.42 -15.76
CA ASN A 195 0.67 -11.70 -15.38
C ASN A 195 1.67 -12.66 -14.68
N THR A 196 2.95 -12.60 -15.03
CA THR A 196 4.02 -13.29 -14.30
C THR A 196 4.18 -12.72 -12.89
N TYR A 197 4.12 -11.39 -12.71
CA TYR A 197 4.13 -10.76 -11.38
C TYR A 197 2.87 -11.03 -10.55
N LYS A 198 1.67 -11.11 -11.15
CA LYS A 198 0.45 -11.56 -10.47
C LYS A 198 0.65 -12.97 -9.89
N GLY A 199 1.19 -13.89 -10.69
CA GLY A 199 1.50 -15.24 -10.25
C GLY A 199 2.55 -15.29 -9.13
N ILE A 200 3.58 -14.44 -9.17
CA ILE A 200 4.63 -14.39 -8.14
C ILE A 200 4.16 -13.71 -6.83
N ALA A 201 3.20 -12.77 -6.92
CA ALA A 201 2.67 -12.03 -5.77
C ALA A 201 1.51 -12.74 -5.04
N SER A 202 0.88 -13.73 -5.68
CA SER A 202 -0.17 -14.58 -5.11
C SER A 202 0.16 -15.10 -3.71
N ARG A 203 -0.88 -15.15 -2.86
CA ARG A 203 -0.83 -15.68 -1.50
C ARG A 203 -0.49 -17.16 -1.51
N ALA A 204 -1.05 -17.92 -2.46
CA ALA A 204 -0.71 -19.32 -2.70
C ALA A 204 0.75 -19.52 -3.17
N TYR A 205 1.25 -18.68 -4.09
CA TYR A 205 2.64 -18.80 -4.55
C TYR A 205 3.67 -18.49 -3.45
N LEU A 206 3.48 -17.37 -2.74
CA LEU A 206 4.39 -16.93 -1.68
C LEU A 206 4.44 -17.94 -0.51
N SER A 207 3.29 -18.48 -0.12
CA SER A 207 3.19 -19.45 0.98
C SER A 207 3.81 -20.82 0.64
N ILE A 208 3.61 -21.34 -0.57
CA ILE A 208 4.06 -22.70 -0.94
C ILE A 208 5.53 -22.72 -1.40
N THR A 209 5.99 -21.72 -2.16
CA THR A 209 7.28 -21.81 -2.87
C THR A 209 8.50 -21.20 -2.17
N SER A 210 8.31 -20.49 -1.04
CA SER A 210 9.39 -19.73 -0.41
C SER A 210 9.70 -20.15 1.03
N GLU A 211 10.99 -20.20 1.37
CA GLU A 211 11.43 -20.60 2.72
C GLU A 211 11.17 -19.52 3.78
N ASP A 212 11.29 -18.25 3.38
CA ASP A 212 10.98 -17.07 4.18
C ASP A 212 9.97 -16.22 3.40
N ALA A 213 8.69 -16.53 3.59
CA ALA A 213 7.58 -15.91 2.88
C ALA A 213 7.45 -14.41 3.21
N MET A 214 7.79 -14.00 4.44
CA MET A 214 7.73 -12.60 4.86
C MET A 214 8.83 -11.76 4.20
N LEU A 215 10.08 -12.26 4.16
CA LEU A 215 11.16 -11.59 3.43
C LEU A 215 10.92 -11.56 1.93
N THR A 216 10.35 -12.64 1.38
CA THR A 216 10.04 -12.74 -0.05
C THR A 216 8.95 -11.74 -0.44
N ALA A 217 7.91 -11.61 0.39
CA ALA A 217 6.89 -10.56 0.24
C ALA A 217 7.51 -9.16 0.31
N PHE A 218 8.27 -8.81 1.36
CA PHE A 218 8.90 -7.49 1.49
C PHE A 218 9.80 -7.14 0.28
N LYS A 219 10.63 -8.10 -0.17
CA LYS A 219 11.47 -7.94 -1.37
C LYS A 219 10.63 -7.69 -2.62
N LEU A 220 9.51 -8.39 -2.76
CA LEU A 220 8.59 -8.24 -3.89
C LEU A 220 7.83 -6.91 -3.86
N CYS A 221 7.34 -6.44 -2.70
CA CYS A 221 6.72 -5.12 -2.56
C CYS A 221 7.62 -4.01 -3.13
N ARG A 222 8.90 -4.01 -2.73
CA ARG A 222 9.89 -3.01 -3.20
C ARG A 222 10.31 -3.22 -4.65
N GLU A 223 10.15 -4.42 -5.21
CA GLU A 223 10.32 -4.68 -6.65
C GLU A 223 9.13 -4.10 -7.44
N LEU A 224 7.90 -4.43 -7.06
CA LEU A 224 6.66 -3.93 -7.67
C LEU A 224 6.55 -2.41 -7.62
N GLN A 225 6.87 -1.79 -6.47
CA GLN A 225 6.92 -0.33 -6.31
C GLN A 225 7.89 0.32 -7.33
N ARG A 226 9.08 -0.28 -7.51
CA ARG A 226 10.09 0.19 -8.49
C ARG A 226 9.69 -0.07 -9.95
N LEU A 227 8.76 -0.99 -10.21
CA LEU A 227 8.21 -1.24 -11.55
C LEU A 227 7.08 -0.26 -11.86
N SER A 228 6.22 0.06 -10.89
CA SER A 228 5.13 1.05 -11.04
C SER A 228 5.63 2.48 -11.35
N CYS A 229 6.86 2.80 -10.95
CA CYS A 229 7.56 4.04 -11.33
C CYS A 229 8.22 4.01 -12.72
N LYS A 230 8.38 2.83 -13.34
CA LYS A 230 9.06 2.64 -14.64
C LYS A 230 8.11 2.35 -15.79
N GLU A 231 6.93 1.85 -15.49
CA GLU A 231 5.87 1.49 -16.44
C GLU A 231 4.57 2.14 -15.98
N PRO A 232 4.43 3.47 -16.21
CA PRO A 232 3.31 4.25 -15.70
C PRO A 232 1.95 3.78 -16.25
N GLU A 233 1.94 3.09 -17.40
CA GLU A 233 0.75 2.56 -18.07
C GLU A 233 0.04 1.49 -17.21
N PHE A 234 0.82 0.65 -16.52
CA PHE A 234 0.32 -0.44 -15.67
C PHE A 234 0.50 -0.13 -14.17
N LYS A 235 0.80 1.13 -13.82
CA LYS A 235 1.00 1.59 -12.44
C LYS A 235 -0.09 1.15 -11.44
N PRO A 236 -1.41 1.26 -11.71
CA PRO A 236 -2.42 0.83 -10.73
C PRO A 236 -2.40 -0.68 -10.47
N GLU A 237 -2.07 -1.49 -11.48
CA GLU A 237 -1.98 -2.95 -11.34
C GLU A 237 -0.71 -3.38 -10.59
N TYR A 238 0.42 -2.72 -10.81
CA TYR A 238 1.61 -2.95 -9.97
C TYR A 238 1.39 -2.53 -8.50
N LEU A 239 0.62 -1.46 -8.26
CA LEU A 239 0.30 -0.99 -6.90
C LEU A 239 -0.71 -1.90 -6.18
N SER A 240 -1.67 -2.52 -6.89
CA SER A 240 -2.56 -3.51 -6.26
C SER A 240 -1.84 -4.81 -5.90
N LEU A 241 -0.84 -5.22 -6.69
CA LEU A 241 0.05 -6.33 -6.33
C LEU A 241 1.00 -5.98 -5.16
N GLU A 242 1.47 -4.74 -5.06
CA GLU A 242 2.19 -4.26 -3.87
C GLU A 242 1.29 -4.33 -2.63
N LEU A 243 0.03 -3.89 -2.73
CA LEU A 243 -0.94 -3.96 -1.64
C LEU A 243 -1.20 -5.39 -1.18
N LEU A 244 -1.45 -6.31 -2.13
CA LEU A 244 -1.72 -7.73 -1.86
C LEU A 244 -0.53 -8.44 -1.18
N SER A 245 0.70 -8.08 -1.56
CA SER A 245 1.92 -8.64 -0.93
C SER A 245 2.24 -8.00 0.43
N GLN A 246 1.88 -6.72 0.67
CA GLN A 246 1.88 -6.13 2.01
C GLN A 246 0.82 -6.78 2.93
N GLU A 247 -0.36 -7.08 2.40
CA GLU A 247 -1.46 -7.72 3.15
C GLU A 247 -1.15 -9.16 3.52
N PHE A 248 -0.57 -9.95 2.62
CA PHE A 248 -0.08 -11.30 2.94
C PHE A 248 0.90 -11.28 4.14
N ALA A 249 1.82 -10.31 4.20
CA ALA A 249 2.76 -10.19 5.32
C ALA A 249 2.08 -9.72 6.63
N PHE A 250 1.03 -8.89 6.54
CA PHE A 250 0.18 -8.48 7.67
C PHE A 250 -0.61 -9.67 8.22
N GLU A 251 -1.29 -10.43 7.36
CA GLU A 251 -2.08 -11.61 7.73
C GLU A 251 -1.20 -12.70 8.34
N LEU A 252 -0.02 -12.97 7.76
CA LEU A 252 0.93 -13.96 8.27
C LEU A 252 1.44 -13.62 9.68
N LEU A 253 1.60 -12.32 10.00
CA LEU A 253 1.91 -11.89 11.36
C LEU A 253 0.71 -12.11 12.31
N GLY A 254 -0.51 -11.89 11.84
CA GLY A 254 -1.75 -12.19 12.56
C GLY A 254 -1.92 -13.66 12.97
N MET A 255 -1.23 -14.59 12.30
CA MET A 255 -1.22 -16.02 12.66
C MET A 255 -0.34 -16.37 13.87
N CYS A 256 0.41 -15.40 14.42
CA CYS A 256 1.21 -15.55 15.64
C CYS A 256 0.32 -15.64 16.88
N ARG A 257 0.54 -16.64 17.73
CA ARG A 257 -0.23 -16.90 18.95
C ARG A 257 0.53 -16.60 20.22
N ASN A 258 1.86 -16.71 20.18
CA ASN A 258 2.73 -16.58 21.35
C ASN A 258 3.72 -15.42 21.18
N GLN A 259 4.08 -14.73 22.26
CA GLN A 259 5.10 -13.68 22.22
C GLN A 259 6.46 -14.19 21.69
N SER A 260 6.79 -15.46 21.93
CA SER A 260 8.00 -16.12 21.38
C SER A 260 7.97 -16.26 19.85
N GLU A 261 6.81 -16.56 19.26
CA GLU A 261 6.63 -16.61 17.80
C GLU A 261 6.82 -15.20 17.21
N VAL A 262 6.22 -14.19 17.84
CA VAL A 262 6.34 -12.78 17.43
C VAL A 262 7.80 -12.30 17.50
N THR A 263 8.52 -12.55 18.59
CA THR A 263 9.92 -12.14 18.71
C THR A 263 10.84 -12.90 17.75
N ALA A 264 10.57 -14.18 17.47
CA ALA A 264 11.33 -14.94 16.47
C ALA A 264 11.16 -14.38 15.05
N VAL A 265 9.97 -13.85 14.72
CA VAL A 265 9.69 -13.17 13.44
C VAL A 265 10.34 -11.79 13.36
N LEU A 266 10.29 -10.99 14.44
CA LEU A 266 10.71 -9.58 14.42
C LEU A 266 12.23 -9.33 14.54
N ASN A 267 13.01 -10.31 15.01
CA ASN A 267 14.41 -10.11 15.41
C ASN A 267 15.46 -10.64 14.39
N ASP A 268 15.09 -10.79 13.11
CA ASP A 268 15.88 -11.58 12.15
C ASP A 268 16.86 -10.77 11.25
N LEU A 269 18.10 -11.25 11.19
CA LEU A 269 19.11 -11.02 10.15
C LEU A 269 19.56 -12.39 9.63
N GLY A 270 19.69 -12.54 8.31
CA GLY A 270 20.05 -13.80 7.67
C GLY A 270 21.33 -13.69 6.85
N ASP A 271 22.29 -14.55 7.17
CA ASP A 271 23.42 -15.01 6.32
C ASP A 271 24.34 -13.93 5.72
N SER A 272 24.36 -12.73 6.29
CA SER A 272 25.46 -11.76 6.15
C SER A 272 26.39 -11.85 7.37
N GLU A 273 27.16 -12.94 7.48
CA GLU A 273 28.20 -13.12 8.52
C GLU A 273 29.46 -12.27 8.26
N GLU A 274 29.45 -11.42 7.21
CA GLU A 274 30.57 -10.56 6.83
C GLU A 274 30.10 -9.09 6.74
N GLU A 275 30.84 -8.21 7.45
CA GLU A 275 30.90 -6.73 7.42
C GLU A 275 30.29 -5.89 8.57
N GLU A 276 29.15 -6.20 9.22
CA GLU A 276 28.51 -5.27 10.19
C GLU A 276 28.81 -5.47 11.70
N GLU A 277 29.49 -6.56 12.12
CA GLU A 277 29.59 -6.92 13.55
C GLU A 277 30.44 -5.97 14.44
N GLU A 278 31.38 -5.19 13.90
CA GLU A 278 32.25 -4.34 14.72
C GLU A 278 31.59 -3.05 15.26
N LEU A 279 30.40 -2.67 14.78
CA LEU A 279 29.65 -1.50 15.29
C LEU A 279 28.49 -1.87 16.24
N ASP A 280 27.59 -2.77 15.83
CA ASP A 280 26.37 -3.07 16.61
C ASP A 280 26.67 -3.90 17.87
N SER A 281 27.86 -4.50 17.99
CA SER A 281 28.31 -5.25 19.18
C SER A 281 28.51 -4.40 20.46
N GLN A 282 28.39 -3.07 20.39
CA GLN A 282 28.27 -2.22 21.59
C GLN A 282 26.83 -2.04 22.09
N ALA A 283 25.81 -2.33 21.28
CA ALA A 283 24.39 -2.22 21.67
C ALA A 283 23.86 -3.47 22.38
N PHE A 284 24.75 -4.36 22.84
CA PHE A 284 24.42 -5.69 23.35
C PHE A 284 24.46 -5.81 24.89
N GLU A 285 24.86 -4.76 25.63
CA GLU A 285 25.10 -4.86 27.09
C GLU A 285 23.82 -4.86 27.96
N GLU A 286 22.68 -4.32 27.52
CA GLU A 286 21.49 -4.15 28.39
C GLU A 286 20.13 -4.64 27.83
N GLY A 287 20.13 -5.50 26.81
CA GLY A 287 19.01 -6.43 26.54
C GLY A 287 17.81 -5.88 25.76
N ILE A 288 17.97 -4.80 24.99
CA ILE A 288 17.01 -4.44 23.94
C ILE A 288 17.15 -5.47 22.79
N PRO A 289 16.08 -6.15 22.34
CA PRO A 289 16.19 -7.11 21.25
C PRO A 289 16.55 -6.39 19.94
N ASN A 290 17.46 -6.97 19.14
CA ASN A 290 17.75 -6.44 17.81
C ASN A 290 16.55 -6.70 16.89
N LEU A 291 15.68 -5.70 16.77
CA LEU A 291 14.45 -5.67 15.95
C LEU A 291 14.77 -5.61 14.44
N ALA A 292 15.71 -6.43 13.98
CA ALA A 292 16.31 -6.34 12.64
C ALA A 292 15.28 -6.52 11.52
N ARG A 293 14.32 -7.45 11.66
CA ARG A 293 13.22 -7.60 10.69
C ARG A 293 12.32 -6.38 10.66
N LEU A 294 12.07 -5.75 11.80
CA LEU A 294 11.21 -4.56 11.88
C LEU A 294 11.92 -3.31 11.31
N ARG A 295 13.21 -3.14 11.59
CA ARG A 295 14.09 -2.16 10.91
C ARG A 295 14.07 -2.39 9.39
N LEU A 296 14.17 -3.64 8.94
CA LEU A 296 14.08 -4.01 7.53
C LEU A 296 12.71 -3.69 6.93
N ALA A 297 11.61 -4.01 7.62
CA ALA A 297 10.25 -3.68 7.19
C ALA A 297 10.03 -2.17 7.03
N VAL A 298 10.59 -1.36 7.93
CA VAL A 298 10.62 0.10 7.83
C VAL A 298 11.44 0.57 6.64
N ASN A 299 12.63 0.02 6.41
CA ASN A 299 13.50 0.34 5.25
C ASN A 299 12.90 -0.12 3.91
N TYR A 300 11.93 -1.03 3.93
CA TYR A 300 11.13 -1.47 2.80
C TYR A 300 9.72 -0.82 2.77
N ASN A 301 9.48 0.23 3.57
CA ASN A 301 8.23 1.00 3.65
C ASN A 301 6.94 0.16 3.85
N GLN A 302 7.02 -0.94 4.61
CA GLN A 302 5.93 -1.88 4.83
C GLN A 302 4.92 -1.34 5.87
N LYS A 303 4.17 -0.30 5.50
CA LYS A 303 3.30 0.48 6.41
C LYS A 303 2.32 -0.41 7.19
N LYS A 304 1.51 -1.23 6.48
CA LYS A 304 0.50 -2.11 7.10
C LYS A 304 1.12 -3.07 8.13
N PHE A 305 2.24 -3.72 7.77
CA PHE A 305 2.94 -4.67 8.66
C PHE A 305 3.44 -4.01 9.95
N VAL A 306 4.02 -2.80 9.87
CA VAL A 306 4.51 -2.06 11.04
C VAL A 306 3.34 -1.57 11.90
N ALA A 307 2.25 -1.11 11.28
CA ALA A 307 1.04 -0.66 11.97
C ALA A 307 0.21 -1.78 12.63
N HIS A 308 0.47 -3.05 12.30
CA HIS A 308 -0.25 -4.21 12.84
C HIS A 308 -0.27 -4.20 14.39
N PRO A 309 -1.42 -4.47 15.05
CA PRO A 309 -1.56 -4.34 16.51
C PRO A 309 -0.49 -5.08 17.32
N ILE A 310 -0.10 -6.30 16.91
CA ILE A 310 0.98 -7.07 17.54
C ILE A 310 2.34 -6.33 17.48
N CYS A 311 2.73 -5.78 16.31
CA CYS A 311 3.94 -4.95 16.17
C CYS A 311 3.88 -3.73 17.11
N GLN A 312 2.76 -3.02 17.10
CA GLN A 312 2.54 -1.84 17.94
C GLN A 312 2.56 -2.19 19.44
N GLN A 313 2.05 -3.37 19.84
CA GLN A 313 2.06 -3.84 21.22
C GLN A 313 3.48 -4.10 21.72
N VAL A 314 4.33 -4.74 20.89
CA VAL A 314 5.74 -5.04 21.18
C VAL A 314 6.57 -3.76 21.22
N LEU A 315 6.46 -2.90 20.20
CA LEU A 315 7.08 -1.57 20.17
C LEU A 315 6.72 -0.77 21.43
N SER A 316 5.44 -0.78 21.83
CA SER A 316 4.98 -0.05 23.02
C SER A 316 5.53 -0.63 24.34
N SER A 317 5.81 -1.94 24.45
CA SER A 317 6.51 -2.49 25.62
C SER A 317 7.97 -2.07 25.68
N ILE A 318 8.69 -2.09 24.56
CA ILE A 318 10.10 -1.69 24.51
C ILE A 318 10.22 -0.18 24.78
N TRP A 319 9.29 0.63 24.24
CA TRP A 319 9.19 2.07 24.47
C TRP A 319 8.96 2.41 25.95
N CYS A 320 7.97 1.79 26.59
CA CYS A 320 7.69 2.01 28.02
C CYS A 320 8.76 1.42 28.95
N GLY A 321 9.46 0.37 28.53
CA GLY A 321 10.41 -0.37 29.34
C GLY A 321 9.80 -0.81 30.69
N ASN A 322 10.61 -0.70 31.75
CA ASN A 322 10.21 -1.07 33.11
C ASN A 322 9.47 0.07 33.86
N LEU A 323 8.91 1.07 33.16
CA LEU A 323 8.36 2.28 33.78
C LEU A 323 6.91 2.06 34.26
N SER A 324 6.79 1.52 35.48
CA SER A 324 5.53 1.23 36.16
C SER A 324 4.56 2.42 36.15
N GLY A 325 3.38 2.21 35.54
CA GLY A 325 2.30 3.20 35.45
C GLY A 325 2.19 3.94 34.11
N TRP A 326 3.26 4.10 33.33
CA TRP A 326 3.20 4.92 32.10
C TRP A 326 2.19 4.40 31.06
N ARG A 327 2.13 3.08 30.86
CA ARG A 327 1.30 2.44 29.82
C ARG A 327 -0.22 2.54 30.07
N GLY A 328 -0.64 2.77 31.32
CA GLY A 328 -2.06 2.81 31.70
C GLY A 328 -2.54 4.10 32.39
N SER A 329 -1.67 5.10 32.57
CA SER A 329 -2.00 6.33 33.30
C SER A 329 -2.75 7.38 32.47
N ASN A 330 -3.58 8.17 33.16
CA ASN A 330 -4.32 9.31 32.62
C ASN A 330 -3.37 10.34 31.96
N THR A 331 -3.86 11.07 30.96
CA THR A 331 -3.07 12.08 30.22
C THR A 331 -2.50 13.16 31.14
N LEU A 332 -3.24 13.56 32.18
CA LEU A 332 -2.77 14.52 33.20
C LEU A 332 -1.51 14.03 33.95
N TRP A 333 -1.41 12.73 34.25
CA TRP A 333 -0.22 12.15 34.89
C TRP A 333 0.97 12.13 33.92
N LYS A 334 0.74 11.77 32.65
CA LYS A 334 1.78 11.82 31.60
C LYS A 334 2.29 13.25 31.39
N PHE A 335 1.40 14.25 31.42
CA PHE A 335 1.77 15.66 31.39
C PHE A 335 2.55 16.09 32.64
N PHE A 336 2.12 15.71 33.85
CA PHE A 336 2.84 15.99 35.09
C PHE A 336 4.26 15.42 35.09
N VAL A 337 4.42 14.15 34.69
CA VAL A 337 5.75 13.52 34.57
C VAL A 337 6.59 14.19 33.48
N SER A 338 6.01 14.55 32.33
CA SER A 338 6.71 15.30 31.27
C SER A 338 7.19 16.68 31.75
N CYS A 339 6.34 17.43 32.45
CA CYS A 339 6.66 18.72 33.05
C CYS A 339 7.76 18.60 34.12
N SER A 340 7.67 17.58 34.97
CA SER A 340 8.70 17.27 35.98
C SER A 340 10.06 16.95 35.32
N ILE A 341 10.08 16.17 34.24
CA ILE A 341 11.30 15.91 33.45
C ILE A 341 11.82 17.19 32.80
N PHE A 342 10.95 18.03 32.23
CA PHE A 342 11.34 19.31 31.63
C PHE A 342 12.01 20.25 32.63
N LEU A 343 11.46 20.39 33.84
CA LEU A 343 12.02 21.23 34.90
C LEU A 343 13.31 20.65 35.51
N THR A 344 13.43 19.32 35.61
CA THR A 344 14.60 18.64 36.22
C THR A 344 15.69 18.22 35.22
N MET A 345 15.44 18.39 33.91
CA MET A 345 16.33 18.02 32.80
C MET A 345 17.83 18.29 33.02
N PRO A 346 18.28 19.50 33.40
CA PRO A 346 19.71 19.77 33.58
C PRO A 346 20.33 18.98 34.75
N LEU A 347 19.57 18.76 35.82
CA LEU A 347 20.01 17.95 36.97
C LEU A 347 20.08 16.47 36.61
N LEU A 348 19.09 15.97 35.85
CA LEU A 348 19.08 14.58 35.36
C LEU A 348 20.28 14.27 34.46
N CYS A 349 20.62 15.20 33.55
CA CYS A 349 21.80 15.05 32.67
C CYS A 349 23.11 15.04 33.46
N LEU A 350 23.25 15.90 34.47
CA LEU A 350 24.41 15.95 35.35
C LEU A 350 24.55 14.67 36.19
N VAL A 351 23.44 14.13 36.72
CA VAL A 351 23.43 12.84 37.43
C VAL A 351 23.82 11.67 36.51
N TYR A 352 23.37 11.66 35.25
CA TYR A 352 23.80 10.66 34.27
C TYR A 352 25.30 10.75 33.96
N TRP A 353 25.84 11.97 33.85
CA TRP A 353 27.25 12.19 33.54
C TRP A 353 28.18 11.73 34.69
N ILE A 354 27.81 12.04 35.94
CA ILE A 354 28.58 11.61 37.14
C ILE A 354 28.41 10.11 37.41
N ALA A 355 27.17 9.60 37.38
CA ALA A 355 26.82 8.27 37.89
C ALA A 355 25.91 7.47 36.92
N PRO A 356 26.38 7.10 35.71
CA PRO A 356 25.55 6.44 34.70
C PRO A 356 25.08 5.02 35.09
N LYS A 357 25.70 4.39 36.10
CA LYS A 357 25.25 3.09 36.67
C LYS A 357 24.21 3.23 37.78
N SER A 358 23.85 4.45 38.21
CA SER A 358 22.84 4.69 39.24
C SER A 358 21.44 4.26 38.79
N TRP A 359 20.49 4.18 39.74
CA TRP A 359 19.09 3.90 39.42
C TRP A 359 18.50 4.96 38.47
N VAL A 360 18.79 6.24 38.68
CA VAL A 360 18.43 7.33 37.76
C VAL A 360 19.11 7.15 36.40
N GLY A 361 20.41 6.79 36.39
CA GLY A 361 21.15 6.50 35.15
C GLY A 361 20.51 5.40 34.31
N LYS A 362 19.97 4.36 34.94
CA LYS A 362 19.19 3.30 34.28
C LYS A 362 17.81 3.78 33.82
N MET A 363 17.12 4.61 34.61
CA MET A 363 15.83 5.21 34.22
C MET A 363 15.95 6.06 32.95
N LEU A 364 17.03 6.84 32.82
CA LEU A 364 17.31 7.71 31.67
C LEU A 364 17.65 6.95 30.38
N LYS A 365 17.93 5.64 30.45
CA LYS A 365 18.07 4.77 29.27
C LYS A 365 16.72 4.29 28.69
N ILE A 366 15.62 4.43 29.42
CA ILE A 366 14.29 4.00 28.94
C ILE A 366 13.87 4.90 27.76
N PRO A 367 13.42 4.35 26.61
CA PRO A 367 13.21 5.15 25.39
C PRO A 367 12.24 6.33 25.54
N VAL A 368 11.12 6.16 26.25
CA VAL A 368 10.20 7.27 26.63
C VAL A 368 10.97 8.42 27.27
N ILE A 369 11.84 8.12 28.23
CA ILE A 369 12.55 9.13 29.02
C ILE A 369 13.66 9.78 28.20
N LYS A 370 14.39 9.00 27.38
CA LYS A 370 15.34 9.52 26.39
C LYS A 370 14.66 10.55 25.46
N PHE A 371 13.49 10.21 24.90
CA PHE A 371 12.71 11.10 24.04
C PHE A 371 12.20 12.36 24.75
N LEU A 372 11.63 12.23 25.95
CA LEU A 372 11.17 13.38 26.73
C LEU A 372 12.32 14.31 27.13
N LEU A 373 13.51 13.76 27.43
CA LEU A 373 14.70 14.52 27.81
C LEU A 373 15.30 15.30 26.62
N HIS A 374 15.33 14.70 25.43
CA HIS A 374 15.71 15.40 24.19
C HIS A 374 14.69 16.48 23.82
N SER A 375 13.40 16.15 23.86
CA SER A 375 12.31 17.11 23.61
C SER A 375 12.36 18.30 24.58
N ALA A 376 12.60 18.04 25.88
CA ALA A 376 12.79 19.06 26.89
C ALA A 376 13.99 19.96 26.59
N SER A 377 15.11 19.40 26.10
CA SER A 377 16.28 20.19 25.70
C SER A 377 15.99 21.14 24.53
N TYR A 378 15.15 20.71 23.58
CA TYR A 378 14.74 21.55 22.46
C TYR A 378 13.80 22.68 22.90
N LEU A 379 12.87 22.39 23.81
CA LEU A 379 12.04 23.42 24.43
C LEU A 379 12.88 24.44 25.23
N TRP A 380 13.90 23.97 25.97
CA TRP A 380 14.85 24.84 26.66
C TRP A 380 15.67 25.71 25.68
N PHE A 381 16.07 25.18 24.52
CA PHE A 381 16.74 25.95 23.46
C PHE A 381 15.85 27.07 22.90
N LEU A 382 14.58 26.78 22.58
CA LEU A 382 13.63 27.80 22.09
C LEU A 382 13.29 28.86 23.15
N ILE A 383 13.15 28.45 24.41
CA ILE A 383 13.00 29.37 25.54
C ILE A 383 14.25 30.24 25.69
N PHE A 384 15.45 29.69 25.48
CA PHE A 384 16.68 30.47 25.50
C PHE A 384 16.72 31.50 24.37
N LEU A 385 16.36 31.15 23.13
CA LEU A 385 16.26 32.10 22.01
C LEU A 385 15.22 33.22 22.27
N LEU A 386 14.09 32.88 22.91
CA LEU A 386 13.08 33.86 23.30
C LEU A 386 13.61 34.82 24.38
N VAL A 387 14.27 34.29 25.41
CA VAL A 387 14.89 35.09 26.48
C VAL A 387 16.03 35.95 25.94
N GLU A 388 16.84 35.44 25.02
CA GLU A 388 17.88 36.21 24.31
C GLU A 388 17.25 37.36 23.51
N SER A 389 16.16 37.11 22.77
CA SER A 389 15.43 38.14 22.03
C SER A 389 14.89 39.26 22.94
N LEU A 390 14.26 38.90 24.06
CA LEU A 390 13.77 39.86 25.07
C LEU A 390 14.91 40.63 25.75
N PHE A 391 16.08 40.00 25.91
CA PHE A 391 17.27 40.63 26.48
C PHE A 391 17.93 41.62 25.50
N LEU A 392 17.90 41.33 24.19
CA LEU A 392 18.29 42.29 23.15
C LEU A 392 17.35 43.51 23.14
N GLU A 393 16.03 43.29 23.22
CA GLU A 393 15.04 44.36 23.32
C GLU A 393 15.29 45.26 24.54
N HIS A 394 15.42 44.67 25.73
CA HIS A 394 15.68 45.43 26.96
C HIS A 394 17.02 46.20 26.92
N LYS A 395 18.04 45.65 26.24
CA LYS A 395 19.34 46.30 26.03
C LYS A 395 19.38 47.32 24.89
N HIS A 396 18.29 47.55 24.14
CA HIS A 396 18.27 48.44 22.99
C HIS A 396 18.75 49.88 23.31
N HIS A 397 18.49 50.38 24.53
CA HIS A 397 18.97 51.69 25.01
C HIS A 397 20.45 51.73 25.45
N ILE A 398 21.10 50.57 25.63
CA ILE A 398 22.53 50.44 25.99
C ILE A 398 23.25 49.61 24.91
N PHE A 399 23.05 50.01 23.65
CA PHE A 399 23.68 49.37 22.49
C PHE A 399 25.17 49.71 22.45
N LEU A 400 25.98 48.91 23.16
CA LEU A 400 27.45 49.01 23.23
C LEU A 400 28.19 48.68 21.90
N GLY A 401 27.45 48.57 20.79
CA GLY A 401 27.98 48.40 19.45
C GLY A 401 28.83 47.13 19.30
N ARG A 402 29.86 47.24 18.46
CA ARG A 402 30.75 46.13 18.08
C ARG A 402 31.76 45.75 19.19
N ASN A 403 31.62 46.34 20.39
CA ASN A 403 32.49 46.15 21.55
C ASN A 403 31.92 45.16 22.60
N GLN A 404 30.77 44.53 22.35
CA GLN A 404 30.28 43.40 23.15
C GLN A 404 31.04 42.12 22.78
N THR A 405 31.29 41.23 23.74
CA THR A 405 32.03 40.00 23.42
C THR A 405 31.16 39.03 22.62
N VAL A 406 31.78 38.31 21.68
CA VAL A 406 31.06 37.34 20.81
C VAL A 406 30.30 36.30 21.64
N TRP A 407 30.81 35.96 22.83
CA TRP A 407 30.17 35.03 23.77
C TRP A 407 28.88 35.55 24.39
N GLU A 408 28.82 36.82 24.81
CA GLU A 408 27.64 37.41 25.45
C GLU A 408 26.40 37.40 24.54
N ASN A 409 26.60 37.62 23.24
CA ASN A 409 25.53 37.67 22.23
C ASN A 409 25.35 36.34 21.47
N SER A 410 26.07 35.27 21.84
CA SER A 410 26.02 33.98 21.12
C SER A 410 25.98 32.77 22.06
N LEU A 411 25.42 32.91 23.26
CA LEU A 411 25.32 31.81 24.24
C LEU A 411 24.52 30.61 23.71
N HIS A 412 23.54 30.84 22.83
CA HIS A 412 22.82 29.78 22.10
C HIS A 412 23.75 28.87 21.28
N MET A 413 24.96 29.31 20.90
CA MET A 413 25.92 28.49 20.15
C MET A 413 26.42 27.27 20.92
N VAL A 414 26.30 27.26 22.25
CA VAL A 414 26.56 26.06 23.07
C VAL A 414 25.56 24.93 22.74
N TRP A 415 24.31 25.28 22.40
CA TRP A 415 23.35 24.33 21.85
C TRP A 415 23.65 24.00 20.39
N VAL A 416 23.92 25.00 19.54
CA VAL A 416 24.22 24.78 18.10
C VAL A 416 25.40 23.82 17.91
N ALA A 417 26.47 23.96 18.71
CA ALA A 417 27.61 23.03 18.68
C ALA A 417 27.22 21.60 19.10
N GLY A 418 26.29 21.45 20.06
CA GLY A 418 25.77 20.15 20.48
C GLY A 418 24.82 19.51 19.48
N PHE A 419 24.00 20.29 18.77
CA PHE A 419 23.18 19.83 17.65
C PHE A 419 24.05 19.44 16.46
N PHE A 420 25.05 20.25 16.09
CA PHE A 420 26.02 19.91 15.04
C PHE A 420 26.74 18.58 15.34
N TRP A 421 27.19 18.38 16.59
CA TRP A 421 27.79 17.12 17.01
C TRP A 421 26.80 15.94 17.06
N TYR A 422 25.51 16.21 17.31
CA TYR A 422 24.44 15.22 17.22
C TYR A 422 24.24 14.76 15.76
N GLU A 423 24.03 15.70 14.82
CA GLU A 423 23.79 15.36 13.41
C GLU A 423 25.01 14.75 12.72
N CYS A 424 26.23 15.22 13.01
CA CYS A 424 27.45 14.56 12.53
C CYS A 424 27.52 13.08 12.94
N LYS A 425 26.92 12.71 14.08
CA LYS A 425 26.86 11.33 14.56
C LYS A 425 25.67 10.55 13.97
N GLU A 426 24.50 11.16 13.78
CA GLU A 426 23.38 10.53 13.02
C GLU A 426 23.82 10.19 11.60
N VAL A 427 24.43 11.14 10.87
CA VAL A 427 24.95 10.94 9.50
C VAL A 427 25.99 9.81 9.43
N TRP A 428 26.84 9.67 10.45
CA TRP A 428 27.83 8.58 10.52
C TRP A 428 27.18 7.20 10.77
N ILE A 429 26.08 7.14 11.52
CA ILE A 429 25.41 5.88 11.89
C ILE A 429 24.42 5.41 10.81
N GLU A 430 23.70 6.34 10.17
CA GLU A 430 22.66 6.02 9.18
C GLU A 430 23.17 6.06 7.73
N GLY A 431 24.27 6.75 7.49
CA GLY A 431 24.87 6.95 6.18
C GLY A 431 24.22 8.09 5.39
N LEU A 432 25.07 8.92 4.78
CA LEU A 432 24.70 10.18 4.13
C LEU A 432 23.49 10.09 3.17
N HIS A 433 23.44 9.06 2.32
CA HIS A 433 22.34 8.88 1.36
C HIS A 433 21.00 8.56 2.05
N SER A 434 21.00 7.80 3.14
CA SER A 434 19.77 7.49 3.89
C SER A 434 19.27 8.72 4.63
N TYR A 435 20.19 9.43 5.30
CA TYR A 435 19.91 10.64 6.07
C TYR A 435 19.32 11.77 5.21
N LEU A 436 19.90 12.02 4.01
CA LEU A 436 19.44 13.08 3.10
C LEU A 436 18.09 12.80 2.41
N LEU A 437 17.52 11.60 2.55
CA LEU A 437 16.19 11.28 2.03
C LEU A 437 15.05 11.65 3.00
N ASP A 438 15.34 12.03 4.24
CA ASP A 438 14.34 12.59 5.15
C ASP A 438 14.34 14.12 5.08
N LEU A 439 13.18 14.71 4.79
CA LEU A 439 13.00 16.16 4.66
C LEU A 439 13.23 16.88 6.00
N TRP A 440 12.99 16.23 7.15
CA TRP A 440 13.27 16.80 8.46
C TRP A 440 14.78 16.95 8.70
N ASN A 441 15.55 15.91 8.35
CA ASN A 441 17.00 15.90 8.46
C ASN A 441 17.66 16.92 7.51
N CYS A 442 17.06 17.14 6.33
CA CYS A 442 17.44 18.21 5.41
C CYS A 442 17.18 19.60 6.02
N LEU A 443 16.03 19.80 6.68
CA LEU A 443 15.69 21.02 7.40
C LEU A 443 16.66 21.30 8.58
N ASP A 444 17.15 20.27 9.28
CA ASP A 444 18.20 20.45 10.30
C ASP A 444 19.54 20.89 9.71
N ILE A 445 19.96 20.31 8.57
CA ILE A 445 21.16 20.78 7.85
C ILE A 445 21.02 22.26 7.49
N VAL A 446 19.86 22.68 6.98
CA VAL A 446 19.59 24.09 6.66
C VAL A 446 19.70 24.95 7.91
N ILE A 447 18.99 24.62 9.00
CA ILE A 447 19.03 25.37 10.26
C ILE A 447 20.45 25.48 10.83
N LEU A 448 21.19 24.37 10.87
CA LEU A 448 22.57 24.35 11.38
C LEU A 448 23.53 25.14 10.50
N SER A 449 23.41 25.03 9.17
CA SER A 449 24.26 25.79 8.24
C SER A 449 24.05 27.30 8.38
N LEU A 450 22.81 27.76 8.59
CA LEU A 450 22.50 29.18 8.75
C LEU A 450 22.96 29.73 10.12
N TYR A 451 22.82 28.97 11.22
CA TYR A 451 23.42 29.34 12.51
C TYR A 451 24.95 29.42 12.43
N LEU A 452 25.59 28.43 11.82
CA LEU A 452 27.05 28.42 11.64
C LEU A 452 27.53 29.57 10.74
N ALA A 453 26.78 29.93 9.69
CA ALA A 453 27.06 31.08 8.84
C ALA A 453 26.95 32.41 9.61
N SER A 454 25.87 32.62 10.38
CA SER A 454 25.70 33.80 11.24
C SER A 454 26.85 33.92 12.25
N PHE A 455 27.22 32.82 12.92
CA PHE A 455 28.34 32.81 13.86
C PHE A 455 29.70 33.07 13.19
N ALA A 456 29.96 32.48 12.03
CA ALA A 456 31.19 32.70 11.27
C ALA A 456 31.34 34.17 10.84
N LEU A 457 30.26 34.85 10.47
CA LEU A 457 30.26 36.28 10.16
C LEU A 457 30.54 37.15 11.41
N ARG A 458 29.94 36.83 12.56
CA ARG A 458 30.25 37.50 13.85
C ARG A 458 31.72 37.34 14.24
N VAL A 459 32.28 36.13 14.10
CA VAL A 459 33.70 35.85 14.35
C VAL A 459 34.60 36.57 13.36
N LEU A 460 34.22 36.66 12.08
CA LEU A 460 34.95 37.42 11.06
C LEU A 460 35.01 38.92 11.38
N VAL A 461 33.89 39.52 11.83
CA VAL A 461 33.82 40.92 12.28
C VAL A 461 34.77 41.15 13.47
N ALA A 462 34.67 40.31 14.50
CA ALA A 462 35.54 40.41 15.69
C ALA A 462 37.03 40.21 15.33
N GLY A 463 37.34 39.28 14.43
CA GLY A 463 38.71 39.04 13.95
C GLY A 463 39.28 40.21 13.13
N ARG A 464 38.49 40.79 12.22
CA ARG A 464 38.87 42.01 11.48
C ARG A 464 39.12 43.19 12.41
N GLY A 465 38.23 43.41 13.38
CA GLY A 465 38.39 44.46 14.39
C GLY A 465 39.65 44.28 15.22
N HIS A 466 39.91 43.06 15.71
CA HIS A 466 41.12 42.78 16.49
C HIS A 466 42.40 42.99 15.66
N LEU A 467 42.45 42.48 14.43
CA LEU A 467 43.62 42.61 13.55
C LEU A 467 43.93 44.07 13.22
N HIS A 468 42.95 44.83 12.71
CA HIS A 468 43.19 46.22 12.31
C HIS A 468 43.48 47.16 13.50
N CYS A 469 42.96 46.86 14.69
CA CYS A 469 43.33 47.61 15.90
C CYS A 469 44.70 47.21 16.49
N LEU A 470 45.24 46.03 16.16
CA LEU A 470 46.63 45.67 16.47
C LEU A 470 47.61 46.38 15.53
N ASP A 471 47.34 46.36 14.22
CA ASP A 471 48.20 46.99 13.20
C ASP A 471 48.19 48.53 13.30
N ALA A 472 47.00 49.12 13.53
CA ALA A 472 46.81 50.57 13.55
C ALA A 472 45.67 50.99 14.50
N PRO A 473 45.93 51.15 15.82
CA PRO A 473 44.91 51.44 16.83
C PRO A 473 44.21 52.81 16.70
N SER A 474 44.71 53.69 15.81
CA SER A 474 44.11 54.98 15.47
C SER A 474 43.60 55.05 14.02
N SER A 475 43.42 53.91 13.34
CA SER A 475 42.88 53.86 11.98
C SER A 475 41.35 54.05 11.96
N PRO A 476 40.78 54.60 10.87
CA PRO A 476 39.33 54.65 10.69
C PRO A 476 38.71 53.24 10.61
N GLU A 477 39.44 52.25 10.09
CA GLU A 477 39.01 50.85 10.06
C GLU A 477 38.89 50.26 11.47
N CYS A 478 39.85 50.52 12.36
CA CYS A 478 39.75 50.11 13.77
C CYS A 478 38.52 50.74 14.44
N TYR A 479 38.20 52.01 14.15
CA TYR A 479 36.95 52.63 14.61
C TYR A 479 35.71 51.94 14.00
N TYR A 480 35.70 51.69 12.69
CA TYR A 480 34.59 51.04 11.98
C TYR A 480 34.22 49.68 12.57
N PHE A 481 35.22 48.82 12.81
CA PHE A 481 34.99 47.46 13.29
C PHE A 481 34.83 47.32 14.82
N THR A 482 35.07 48.37 15.62
CA THR A 482 34.94 48.29 17.10
C THR A 482 33.98 49.28 17.75
N ARG A 483 33.80 50.48 17.18
CA ARG A 483 33.07 51.59 17.83
C ARG A 483 31.93 52.20 17.00
N ALA A 484 31.92 52.01 15.69
CA ALA A 484 30.92 52.66 14.83
C ALA A 484 29.48 52.24 15.16
N GLY A 485 28.57 53.21 15.16
CA GLY A 485 27.15 53.02 15.43
C GLY A 485 26.40 52.40 14.24
N ARG A 486 25.22 51.81 14.50
CA ARG A 486 24.37 51.14 13.49
C ARG A 486 24.01 52.02 12.28
N HIS A 487 24.08 53.35 12.42
CA HIS A 487 23.81 54.32 11.35
C HIS A 487 25.04 54.66 10.48
N GLU A 488 26.23 54.21 10.89
CA GLU A 488 27.51 54.40 10.17
C GLU A 488 27.91 53.13 9.39
N TRP A 489 27.20 52.01 9.60
CA TRP A 489 27.49 50.73 8.96
C TRP A 489 27.03 50.74 7.50
N GLN A 490 27.85 50.17 6.61
CA GLN A 490 27.51 49.97 5.20
C GLN A 490 26.32 48.99 5.05
N PRO A 491 25.49 49.11 4.00
CA PRO A 491 24.35 48.22 3.80
C PRO A 491 24.77 46.75 3.59
N GLU A 492 25.99 46.51 3.12
CA GLU A 492 26.59 45.18 2.93
C GLU A 492 27.34 44.66 4.17
N ASP A 493 27.24 45.33 5.34
CA ASP A 493 28.04 44.96 6.51
C ASP A 493 27.72 43.52 7.00
N PRO A 494 28.75 42.66 7.17
CA PRO A 494 28.54 41.27 7.58
C PRO A 494 27.85 41.09 8.94
N GLN A 495 27.83 42.11 9.81
CA GLN A 495 27.05 42.10 11.05
C GLN A 495 25.54 42.17 10.77
N PHE A 496 25.08 42.98 9.80
CA PHE A 496 23.67 42.99 9.40
C PHE A 496 23.27 41.64 8.80
N VAL A 497 24.11 41.07 7.94
CA VAL A 497 23.88 39.75 7.35
C VAL A 497 23.80 38.68 8.45
N ALA A 498 24.68 38.73 9.46
CA ALA A 498 24.63 37.81 10.60
C ALA A 498 23.37 37.96 11.45
N GLU A 499 22.88 39.18 11.69
CA GLU A 499 21.64 39.48 12.41
C GLU A 499 20.41 38.95 11.65
N VAL A 500 20.32 39.20 10.34
CA VAL A 500 19.21 38.73 9.49
C VAL A 500 19.20 37.20 9.40
N LEU A 501 20.36 36.57 9.17
CA LEU A 501 20.47 35.11 9.19
C LEU A 501 20.05 34.53 10.56
N PHE A 502 20.46 35.14 11.67
CA PHE A 502 20.06 34.69 13.01
C PHE A 502 18.54 34.78 13.23
N ALA A 503 17.90 35.87 12.79
CA ALA A 503 16.45 36.03 12.90
C ALA A 503 15.67 34.99 12.07
N VAL A 504 16.05 34.78 10.81
CA VAL A 504 15.44 33.77 9.93
C VAL A 504 15.65 32.36 10.49
N THR A 505 16.86 32.05 10.99
CA THR A 505 17.16 30.73 11.55
C THR A 505 16.41 30.47 12.86
N SER A 506 16.22 31.51 13.69
CA SER A 506 15.42 31.42 14.91
C SER A 506 13.96 31.10 14.58
N MET A 507 13.36 31.75 13.56
CA MET A 507 12.03 31.41 13.06
C MET A 507 11.96 29.94 12.59
N LEU A 508 12.94 29.47 11.81
CA LEU A 508 13.00 28.07 11.36
C LEU A 508 13.14 27.08 12.52
N SER A 509 13.83 27.45 13.61
CA SER A 509 13.93 26.57 14.79
C SER A 509 12.58 26.31 15.48
N PHE A 510 11.64 27.26 15.45
CA PHE A 510 10.29 27.01 15.97
C PHE A 510 9.50 26.00 15.11
N THR A 511 9.73 25.92 13.79
CA THR A 511 9.01 24.96 12.94
C THR A 511 9.43 23.51 13.21
N ARG A 512 10.67 23.29 13.68
CA ARG A 512 11.21 21.98 14.06
C ARG A 512 10.43 21.31 15.19
N LEU A 513 9.68 22.06 16.01
CA LEU A 513 8.73 21.50 16.99
C LEU A 513 7.72 20.51 16.37
N ALA A 514 7.41 20.68 15.08
CA ALA A 514 6.54 19.74 14.36
C ALA A 514 7.04 18.28 14.46
N TYR A 515 8.34 18.04 14.57
CA TYR A 515 8.89 16.67 14.71
C TYR A 515 8.50 15.95 16.00
N ILE A 516 8.06 16.69 17.03
CA ILE A 516 7.62 16.11 18.32
C ILE A 516 6.14 15.68 18.26
N LEU A 517 5.35 16.29 17.37
CA LEU A 517 3.90 16.03 17.24
C LEU A 517 3.50 14.56 16.93
N PRO A 518 4.27 13.73 16.17
CA PRO A 518 3.92 12.33 15.92
C PRO A 518 3.85 11.45 17.18
N ALA A 519 4.43 11.90 18.29
CA ALA A 519 4.32 11.21 19.57
C ALA A 519 2.92 11.27 20.19
N HIS A 520 2.08 12.24 19.79
CA HIS A 520 0.66 12.30 20.15
C HIS A 520 -0.23 11.79 19.02
N GLU A 521 -1.40 11.28 19.36
CA GLU A 521 -2.34 10.66 18.42
C GLU A 521 -3.03 11.70 17.52
N SER A 522 -3.82 12.60 18.11
CA SER A 522 -4.56 13.62 17.37
C SER A 522 -3.70 14.66 16.64
N LEU A 523 -2.44 14.86 17.06
CA LEU A 523 -1.53 15.82 16.43
C LEU A 523 -0.65 15.14 15.37
N GLY A 524 -0.30 13.86 15.59
CA GLY A 524 0.48 13.07 14.65
C GLY A 524 -0.29 12.71 13.38
N THR A 525 -1.57 12.33 13.48
CA THR A 525 -2.40 12.08 12.30
C THR A 525 -2.60 13.35 11.47
N LEU A 526 -2.93 14.47 12.12
CA LEU A 526 -3.11 15.79 11.50
C LEU A 526 -1.83 16.31 10.81
N GLN A 527 -0.66 16.13 11.42
CA GLN A 527 0.60 16.51 10.78
C GLN A 527 0.89 15.65 9.54
N ILE A 528 0.65 14.34 9.62
CA ILE A 528 0.93 13.40 8.53
C ILE A 528 -0.02 13.62 7.34
N SER A 529 -1.27 14.02 7.57
CA SER A 529 -2.18 14.41 6.49
C SER A 529 -1.77 15.73 5.83
N ILE A 530 -1.50 16.78 6.62
CA ILE A 530 -0.98 18.06 6.11
C ILE A 530 0.29 17.84 5.25
N GLY A 531 1.23 17.02 5.72
CA GLY A 531 2.47 16.73 5.01
C GLY A 531 2.28 16.13 3.62
N LYS A 532 1.18 15.41 3.37
CA LYS A 532 0.87 14.78 2.06
C LYS A 532 -0.05 15.62 1.19
N MET A 533 -0.91 16.44 1.80
CA MET A 533 -1.64 17.47 1.08
C MET A 533 -0.68 18.46 0.42
N ILE A 534 0.50 18.71 1.02
CA ILE A 534 1.55 19.55 0.42
C ILE A 534 2.05 19.00 -0.93
N ASP A 535 2.21 17.69 -1.10
CA ASP A 535 2.59 17.07 -2.40
C ASP A 535 1.51 17.26 -3.49
N ASP A 536 0.24 17.38 -3.09
CA ASP A 536 -0.86 17.74 -3.99
C ASP A 536 -0.87 19.25 -4.28
N MET A 537 -0.68 20.07 -3.25
CA MET A 537 -0.64 21.54 -3.34
C MET A 537 0.52 22.04 -4.20
N ILE A 538 1.71 21.44 -4.13
CA ILE A 538 2.87 21.82 -4.96
C ILE A 538 2.54 21.68 -6.45
N ARG A 539 1.78 20.65 -6.83
CA ARG A 539 1.35 20.44 -8.23
C ARG A 539 0.35 21.50 -8.71
N PHE A 540 -0.47 22.04 -7.81
CA PHE A 540 -1.31 23.20 -8.08
C PHE A 540 -0.51 24.52 -8.11
N MET A 541 0.43 24.71 -7.19
CA MET A 541 1.31 25.89 -7.13
C MET A 541 2.12 26.07 -8.41
N PHE A 542 2.48 25.00 -9.12
CA PHE A 542 3.09 25.11 -10.45
C PHE A 542 2.19 25.81 -11.48
N ILE A 543 0.88 25.48 -11.50
CA ILE A 543 -0.11 26.14 -12.37
C ILE A 543 -0.27 27.62 -11.97
N LEU A 544 -0.31 27.90 -10.67
CA LEU A 544 -0.35 29.25 -10.11
C LEU A 544 0.86 30.08 -10.55
N MET A 545 2.07 29.53 -10.50
CA MET A 545 3.29 30.23 -10.92
C MET A 545 3.31 30.55 -12.42
N ILE A 546 2.80 29.67 -13.28
CA ILE A 546 2.65 29.96 -14.72
C ILE A 546 1.72 31.16 -14.93
N ILE A 547 0.56 31.16 -14.26
CA ILE A 547 -0.43 32.24 -14.37
C ILE A 547 0.13 33.56 -13.81
N LEU A 548 0.75 33.53 -12.63
CA LEU A 548 1.40 34.69 -12.01
C LEU A 548 2.48 35.28 -12.92
N THR A 549 3.32 34.44 -13.54
CA THR A 549 4.36 34.88 -14.47
C THR A 549 3.78 35.52 -15.74
N ALA A 550 2.68 34.97 -16.26
CA ALA A 550 2.00 35.54 -17.43
C ALA A 550 1.43 36.94 -17.14
N PHE A 551 0.77 37.13 -16.00
CA PHE A 551 0.26 38.45 -15.59
C PHE A 551 1.38 39.42 -15.19
N LEU A 552 2.46 38.94 -14.58
CA LEU A 552 3.67 39.72 -14.30
C LEU A 552 4.28 40.29 -15.58
N CYS A 553 4.50 39.46 -16.60
CA CYS A 553 4.99 39.94 -17.90
C CYS A 553 3.98 40.89 -18.57
N GLY A 554 2.67 40.59 -18.51
CA GLY A 554 1.63 41.44 -19.09
C GLY A 554 1.58 42.84 -18.49
N LEU A 555 1.56 42.94 -17.15
CA LEU A 555 1.56 44.23 -16.45
C LEU A 555 2.92 44.93 -16.54
N ASN A 556 4.04 44.24 -16.32
CA ASN A 556 5.36 44.86 -16.46
C ASN A 556 5.55 45.47 -17.85
N ASN A 557 5.21 44.75 -18.92
CA ASN A 557 5.33 45.27 -20.29
C ASN A 557 4.32 46.40 -20.60
N THR A 558 3.21 46.49 -19.86
CA THR A 558 2.27 47.62 -19.95
C THR A 558 2.83 48.86 -19.28
N TYR A 559 3.48 48.73 -18.10
CA TYR A 559 3.93 49.86 -17.27
C TYR A 559 5.39 50.30 -17.49
N VAL A 560 6.26 49.48 -18.09
CA VAL A 560 7.69 49.79 -18.37
C VAL A 560 7.90 51.15 -19.08
N TYR A 561 6.96 51.57 -19.92
CA TYR A 561 7.04 52.83 -20.67
C TYR A 561 6.48 54.05 -19.92
N TYR A 562 5.87 53.86 -18.75
CA TYR A 562 5.14 54.90 -17.99
C TYR A 562 5.77 55.07 -16.60
N GLN A 563 6.94 55.71 -16.54
CA GLN A 563 7.77 55.83 -15.33
C GLN A 563 7.17 56.65 -14.17
N GLU A 564 5.92 57.12 -14.28
CA GLU A 564 5.23 57.81 -13.18
C GLU A 564 4.73 56.84 -12.07
N SER A 565 4.48 55.57 -12.40
CA SER A 565 4.01 54.57 -11.44
C SER A 565 5.17 54.03 -10.58
N GLN A 566 5.39 54.62 -9.40
CA GLN A 566 6.55 54.33 -8.54
C GLN A 566 6.69 52.86 -8.07
N ARG A 567 5.68 52.00 -8.27
CA ARG A 567 5.67 50.55 -7.95
C ARG A 567 5.56 49.62 -9.17
N LEU A 568 5.30 50.12 -10.38
CA LEU A 568 5.03 49.29 -11.57
C LEU A 568 6.00 49.63 -12.71
N GLY A 569 6.29 48.66 -13.56
CA GLY A 569 7.27 48.77 -14.65
C GLY A 569 8.71 48.37 -14.26
N ASN A 570 8.99 48.17 -12.96
CA ASN A 570 10.13 47.40 -12.49
C ASN A 570 9.68 45.95 -12.23
N PHE A 571 10.41 44.96 -12.74
CA PHE A 571 10.01 43.55 -12.65
C PHE A 571 9.90 43.04 -11.20
N ASN A 572 10.83 43.44 -10.32
CA ASN A 572 10.81 43.08 -8.90
C ASN A 572 9.62 43.69 -8.16
N GLU A 573 9.35 44.97 -8.36
CA GLU A 573 8.24 45.68 -7.70
C GLU A 573 6.89 45.20 -8.23
N THR A 574 6.78 44.95 -9.54
CA THR A 574 5.57 44.39 -10.17
C THR A 574 5.29 42.96 -9.68
N PHE A 575 6.32 42.16 -9.39
CA PHE A 575 6.17 40.85 -8.76
C PHE A 575 5.68 40.98 -7.31
N GLN A 576 6.25 41.87 -6.50
CA GLN A 576 5.78 42.13 -5.13
C GLN A 576 4.33 42.63 -5.12
N PHE A 577 3.97 43.57 -6.00
CA PHE A 577 2.61 44.07 -6.19
C PHE A 577 1.62 42.92 -6.46
N LEU A 578 1.92 42.02 -7.41
CA LEU A 578 1.06 40.88 -7.71
C LEU A 578 1.00 39.83 -6.61
N PHE A 579 2.11 39.62 -5.89
CA PHE A 579 2.17 38.73 -4.73
C PHE A 579 1.27 39.23 -3.59
N TRP A 580 1.33 40.52 -3.23
CA TRP A 580 0.44 41.09 -2.21
C TRP A 580 -1.01 41.20 -2.68
N THR A 581 -1.24 41.43 -3.97
CA THR A 581 -2.58 41.36 -4.60
C THR A 581 -3.22 39.97 -4.45
N MET A 582 -2.44 38.87 -4.51
CA MET A 582 -2.98 37.51 -4.28
C MET A 582 -3.60 37.35 -2.88
N PHE A 583 -3.10 38.06 -1.88
CA PHE A 583 -3.65 38.08 -0.52
C PHE A 583 -4.69 39.18 -0.29
N GLY A 584 -5.01 39.99 -1.30
CA GLY A 584 -5.92 41.13 -1.18
C GLY A 584 -5.37 42.31 -0.35
N MET A 585 -4.05 42.39 -0.20
CA MET A 585 -3.37 43.37 0.68
C MET A 585 -3.02 44.70 -0.01
N GLU A 586 -3.19 44.81 -1.32
CA GLU A 586 -2.74 45.93 -2.15
C GLU A 586 -3.94 46.62 -2.82
N GLU A 587 -3.88 47.95 -2.95
CA GLU A 587 -4.99 48.75 -3.48
C GLU A 587 -4.97 48.86 -5.02
N TYR A 588 -6.16 49.02 -5.62
CA TYR A 588 -6.30 49.31 -7.06
C TYR A 588 -5.68 50.67 -7.45
N SER A 589 -5.52 51.60 -6.49
CA SER A 589 -5.00 52.96 -6.68
C SER A 589 -3.58 52.99 -7.28
N VAL A 590 -2.79 51.93 -7.08
CA VAL A 590 -1.43 51.76 -7.62
C VAL A 590 -1.42 51.53 -9.14
N VAL A 591 -2.54 51.09 -9.71
CA VAL A 591 -2.73 50.77 -11.15
C VAL A 591 -3.09 52.02 -11.95
N ASP A 592 -3.49 53.11 -11.30
CA ASP A 592 -4.11 54.27 -11.95
C ASP A 592 -3.07 55.20 -12.63
N MET A 593 -3.31 55.52 -13.90
CA MET A 593 -2.47 56.42 -14.71
C MET A 593 -3.33 57.50 -15.40
N PRO A 594 -3.77 58.54 -14.67
CA PRO A 594 -4.79 59.49 -15.14
C PRO A 594 -4.37 60.35 -16.35
N GLN A 595 -3.08 60.33 -16.73
CA GLN A 595 -2.59 60.97 -17.97
C GLN A 595 -2.75 60.07 -19.22
N TYR A 596 -2.95 58.76 -19.05
CA TYR A 596 -2.84 57.75 -20.10
C TYR A 596 -4.03 56.78 -20.10
N GLY A 597 -5.26 57.31 -20.28
CA GLY A 597 -6.52 56.56 -20.12
C GLY A 597 -6.64 55.20 -20.84
N LEU A 598 -5.93 54.97 -21.96
CA LEU A 598 -5.88 53.65 -22.61
C LEU A 598 -5.02 52.65 -21.83
N ALA A 599 -3.86 53.07 -21.33
CA ALA A 599 -2.98 52.23 -20.52
C ALA A 599 -3.55 52.03 -19.10
N GLU A 600 -4.18 53.06 -18.53
CA GLU A 600 -4.99 52.97 -17.30
C GLU A 600 -6.13 51.94 -17.44
N PHE A 601 -6.88 51.97 -18.55
CA PHE A 601 -7.94 50.99 -18.83
C PHE A 601 -7.39 49.57 -18.98
N VAL A 602 -6.31 49.38 -19.75
CA VAL A 602 -5.68 48.06 -19.92
C VAL A 602 -5.11 47.54 -18.61
N GLY A 603 -4.46 48.38 -17.81
CA GLY A 603 -3.92 48.04 -16.49
C GLY A 603 -5.02 47.62 -15.51
N ARG A 604 -6.08 48.44 -15.36
CA ARG A 604 -7.25 48.10 -14.52
C ARG A 604 -7.95 46.83 -15.00
N ALA A 605 -8.04 46.61 -16.32
CA ALA A 605 -8.62 45.38 -16.88
C ALA A 605 -7.75 44.16 -16.58
N LEU A 606 -6.42 44.24 -16.75
CA LEU A 606 -5.49 43.15 -16.40
C LEU A 606 -5.53 42.84 -14.89
N TYR A 607 -5.57 43.87 -14.03
CA TYR A 607 -5.71 43.71 -12.58
C TYR A 607 -7.06 43.08 -12.18
N GLY A 608 -8.17 43.52 -12.78
CA GLY A 608 -9.50 42.94 -12.58
C GLY A 608 -9.59 41.48 -13.03
N ILE A 609 -9.00 41.14 -14.18
CA ILE A 609 -8.94 39.75 -14.67
C ILE A 609 -8.04 38.91 -13.77
N PHE A 610 -6.87 39.41 -13.36
CA PHE A 610 -5.97 38.73 -12.43
C PHE A 610 -6.67 38.42 -11.11
N THR A 611 -7.29 39.40 -10.47
CA THR A 611 -7.99 39.21 -9.19
C THR A 611 -9.17 38.23 -9.31
N ILE A 612 -9.95 38.27 -10.40
CA ILE A 612 -11.00 37.28 -10.67
C ILE A 612 -10.41 35.87 -10.82
N VAL A 613 -9.36 35.69 -11.64
CA VAL A 613 -8.73 34.37 -11.86
C VAL A 613 -8.11 33.84 -10.57
N MET A 614 -7.38 34.66 -9.82
CA MET A 614 -6.68 34.25 -8.60
C MET A 614 -7.64 33.96 -7.44
N VAL A 615 -8.54 34.89 -7.13
CA VAL A 615 -9.38 34.83 -5.92
C VAL A 615 -10.68 34.05 -6.15
N ILE A 616 -11.32 34.17 -7.33
CA ILE A 616 -12.61 33.51 -7.58
C ILE A 616 -12.40 32.11 -8.18
N VAL A 617 -11.42 31.91 -9.07
CA VAL A 617 -11.19 30.59 -9.69
C VAL A 617 -10.16 29.78 -8.92
N LEU A 618 -8.92 30.25 -8.81
CA LEU A 618 -7.81 29.44 -8.29
C LEU A 618 -7.94 29.15 -6.79
N LEU A 619 -8.31 30.13 -5.95
CA LEU A 619 -8.50 29.90 -4.51
C LEU A 619 -9.61 28.87 -4.23
N ASN A 620 -10.75 28.96 -4.91
CA ASN A 620 -11.85 28.00 -4.74
C ASN A 620 -11.50 26.59 -5.26
N MET A 621 -10.76 26.49 -6.37
CA MET A 621 -10.24 25.21 -6.86
C MET A 621 -9.19 24.61 -5.91
N LEU A 622 -8.34 25.44 -5.30
CA LEU A 622 -7.36 25.00 -4.30
C LEU A 622 -8.05 24.46 -3.04
N ILE A 623 -9.07 25.16 -2.52
CA ILE A 623 -9.88 24.69 -1.38
C ILE A 623 -10.53 23.34 -1.70
N ALA A 624 -11.18 23.21 -2.87
CA ALA A 624 -11.81 21.95 -3.29
C ALA A 624 -10.80 20.80 -3.45
N MET A 625 -9.60 21.07 -4.00
CA MET A 625 -8.52 20.09 -4.11
C MET A 625 -8.00 19.66 -2.73
N ILE A 626 -7.75 20.62 -1.83
CA ILE A 626 -7.32 20.39 -0.45
C ILE A 626 -8.33 19.53 0.31
N THR A 627 -9.64 19.79 0.18
CA THR A 627 -10.69 19.00 0.84
C THR A 627 -10.73 17.55 0.36
N ASN A 628 -10.69 17.32 -0.96
CA ASN A 628 -10.70 15.98 -1.56
C ASN A 628 -9.40 15.19 -1.24
N SER A 629 -8.26 15.90 -1.25
CA SER A 629 -6.96 15.34 -0.84
C SER A 629 -6.99 14.92 0.64
N PHE A 630 -7.44 15.81 1.54
CA PHE A 630 -7.56 15.53 2.97
C PHE A 630 -8.40 14.28 3.25
N GLN A 631 -9.63 14.21 2.70
CA GLN A 631 -10.54 13.07 2.92
C GLN A 631 -9.89 11.73 2.51
N LYS A 632 -9.26 11.69 1.33
CA LYS A 632 -8.58 10.49 0.83
C LYS A 632 -7.35 10.10 1.67
N ILE A 633 -6.66 11.07 2.28
CA ILE A 633 -5.48 10.82 3.12
C ILE A 633 -5.92 10.43 4.55
N GLU A 634 -7.03 10.94 5.04
CA GLU A 634 -7.60 10.64 6.37
C GLU A 634 -7.94 9.15 6.53
N ASP A 635 -8.50 8.51 5.50
CA ASP A 635 -8.82 7.07 5.47
C ASP A 635 -7.60 6.16 5.80
N ASP A 636 -6.40 6.52 5.34
CA ASP A 636 -5.14 5.78 5.59
C ASP A 636 -4.33 6.35 6.78
N ALA A 637 -4.68 7.54 7.29
CA ALA A 637 -3.80 8.36 8.14
C ALA A 637 -3.34 7.67 9.43
N ASP A 638 -4.17 6.82 10.04
CA ASP A 638 -3.80 6.05 11.24
C ASP A 638 -2.67 5.03 10.98
N VAL A 639 -2.73 4.31 9.86
CA VAL A 639 -1.67 3.36 9.44
C VAL A 639 -0.36 4.11 9.21
N GLU A 640 -0.44 5.29 8.61
CA GLU A 640 0.72 6.10 8.28
C GLU A 640 1.31 6.84 9.49
N TRP A 641 0.48 7.32 10.41
CA TRP A 641 0.90 7.83 11.71
C TRP A 641 1.57 6.73 12.55
N LYS A 642 0.96 5.54 12.65
CA LYS A 642 1.58 4.38 13.33
C LYS A 642 2.94 4.03 12.73
N PHE A 643 3.10 4.11 11.40
CA PHE A 643 4.39 3.93 10.73
C PHE A 643 5.41 5.04 11.10
N ALA A 644 5.01 6.32 11.04
CA ALA A 644 5.88 7.45 11.41
C ALA A 644 6.29 7.42 12.90
N ARG A 645 5.34 7.16 13.79
CA ARG A 645 5.58 6.94 15.23
C ARG A 645 6.53 5.77 15.49
N SER A 646 6.46 4.72 14.67
CA SER A 646 7.37 3.57 14.77
C SER A 646 8.79 3.90 14.30
N LYS A 647 8.96 4.71 13.26
CA LYS A 647 10.26 5.29 12.90
C LYS A 647 10.85 6.10 14.06
N LEU A 648 10.05 6.99 14.65
CA LEU A 648 10.45 7.78 15.82
C LEU A 648 10.87 6.88 16.99
N TYR A 649 10.12 5.83 17.32
CA TYR A 649 10.51 4.92 18.41
C TYR A 649 11.82 4.17 18.11
N LEU A 650 12.06 3.76 16.85
CA LEU A 650 13.24 3.01 16.45
C LEU A 650 14.55 3.82 16.50
N SER A 651 14.54 5.14 16.28
CA SER A 651 15.75 5.97 16.45
C SER A 651 16.17 6.04 17.91
N TYR A 652 15.22 6.27 18.82
CA TYR A 652 15.49 6.31 20.26
C TYR A 652 15.89 4.94 20.85
N PHE A 653 15.50 3.81 20.22
CA PHE A 653 15.94 2.46 20.62
C PHE A 653 17.43 2.16 20.34
N ARG A 654 18.13 2.92 19.47
CA ARG A 654 19.57 2.74 19.26
C ARG A 654 20.34 3.15 20.53
N GLU A 655 21.31 2.33 20.96
CA GLU A 655 22.19 2.69 22.08
C GLU A 655 23.19 3.81 21.71
N GLY A 656 23.50 4.66 22.69
CA GLY A 656 24.12 5.97 22.43
C GLY A 656 23.09 7.09 22.23
N LEU A 657 23.56 8.34 22.21
CA LEU A 657 22.71 9.55 22.17
C LEU A 657 21.74 9.64 23.37
N THR A 658 22.14 9.13 24.55
CA THR A 658 21.33 9.25 25.79
C THR A 658 21.44 10.61 26.47
N LEU A 659 22.53 11.34 26.25
CA LEU A 659 22.66 12.74 26.68
C LEU A 659 22.10 13.66 25.59
N PRO A 660 21.23 14.62 25.95
CA PRO A 660 20.73 15.62 25.03
C PRO A 660 21.72 16.78 24.85
N VAL A 661 21.40 17.67 23.93
CA VAL A 661 22.05 18.97 23.77
C VAL A 661 21.75 19.85 25.01
N PRO A 662 22.68 20.69 25.51
CA PRO A 662 24.07 20.84 25.11
C PRO A 662 25.01 19.80 25.74
N PHE A 663 24.55 19.01 26.71
CA PHE A 663 25.39 18.09 27.50
C PHE A 663 26.11 17.01 26.67
N ASN A 664 25.61 16.69 25.47
CA ASN A 664 26.28 15.85 24.46
C ASN A 664 27.67 16.37 24.03
N VAL A 665 27.96 17.67 24.16
CA VAL A 665 29.27 18.27 23.84
C VAL A 665 30.37 17.82 24.81
N ILE A 666 30.02 17.47 26.05
CA ILE A 666 30.99 17.02 27.06
C ILE A 666 31.17 15.49 26.91
N PRO A 667 32.26 15.00 26.28
CA PRO A 667 32.41 13.56 26.08
C PRO A 667 32.51 12.84 27.41
N THR A 668 31.78 11.73 27.55
CA THR A 668 31.85 10.91 28.78
C THR A 668 33.28 10.37 28.96
N PRO A 669 33.75 10.14 30.22
CA PRO A 669 35.11 9.65 30.46
C PRO A 669 35.43 8.34 29.73
N LYS A 670 34.44 7.45 29.55
CA LYS A 670 34.55 6.25 28.71
C LYS A 670 34.80 6.58 27.24
N SER A 671 34.05 7.56 26.69
CA SER A 671 34.19 7.99 25.29
C SER A 671 35.58 8.57 25.04
N LEU A 672 36.06 9.46 25.92
CA LEU A 672 37.43 9.99 25.86
C LEU A 672 38.48 8.87 25.86
N PHE A 673 38.37 7.90 26.78
CA PHE A 673 39.30 6.77 26.86
C PHE A 673 39.30 5.93 25.57
N TYR A 674 38.13 5.61 25.01
CA TYR A 674 38.04 4.85 23.77
C TYR A 674 38.50 5.64 22.54
N SER A 675 38.19 6.93 22.43
CA SER A 675 38.66 7.78 21.34
C SER A 675 40.17 7.99 21.40
N VAL A 676 40.76 8.23 22.57
CA VAL A 676 42.23 8.30 22.73
C VAL A 676 42.86 6.96 22.37
N ARG A 677 42.31 5.82 22.82
CA ARG A 677 42.81 4.48 22.43
C ARG A 677 42.66 4.21 20.93
N GLY A 678 41.60 4.73 20.30
CA GLY A 678 41.35 4.65 18.87
C GLY A 678 42.38 5.45 18.06
N ILE A 679 42.61 6.71 18.45
CA ILE A 679 43.63 7.59 17.85
C ILE A 679 45.03 6.99 18.04
N VAL A 680 45.36 6.46 19.22
CA VAL A 680 46.64 5.76 19.47
C VAL A 680 46.76 4.50 18.60
N ARG A 681 45.69 3.74 18.37
CA ARG A 681 45.67 2.59 17.44
C ARG A 681 45.69 2.98 15.95
N PHE A 682 45.32 4.21 15.61
CA PHE A 682 45.41 4.75 14.26
C PHE A 682 46.80 5.31 13.96
N VAL A 683 47.42 5.99 14.93
CA VAL A 683 48.79 6.55 14.84
C VAL A 683 49.86 5.46 14.99
N CYS A 684 49.67 4.49 15.88
CA CYS A 684 50.50 3.29 15.96
C CYS A 684 49.81 2.16 15.18
N CYS A 685 50.33 1.84 13.97
CA CYS A 685 49.78 0.86 13.01
C CYS A 685 49.83 -0.62 13.47
N SER A 686 49.58 -0.90 14.74
CA SER A 686 49.48 -2.24 15.30
C SER A 686 48.04 -2.77 15.17
N LYS A 687 47.83 -3.76 14.29
CA LYS A 687 46.69 -4.68 14.36
C LYS A 687 47.06 -5.88 15.23
N PRO A 688 46.89 -5.86 16.57
CA PRO A 688 46.87 -7.10 17.32
C PRO A 688 45.67 -7.93 16.85
N LYS A 689 45.88 -9.22 16.54
CA LYS A 689 44.75 -10.16 16.47
C LYS A 689 44.04 -10.12 17.82
N ARG A 690 42.71 -9.98 17.80
CA ARG A 690 41.88 -9.85 18.99
C ARG A 690 41.73 -11.21 19.66
N GLN A 691 42.74 -11.63 20.41
CA GLN A 691 42.65 -12.80 21.27
C GLN A 691 41.57 -12.56 22.33
N GLN A 692 40.69 -13.54 22.51
CA GLN A 692 39.42 -13.38 23.22
C GLN A 692 39.59 -13.71 24.71
N ASP A 693 40.38 -12.89 25.41
CA ASP A 693 40.73 -13.10 26.82
C ASP A 693 39.57 -12.75 27.76
N TYR A 694 38.61 -13.67 27.89
CA TYR A 694 37.74 -13.80 29.05
C TYR A 694 37.80 -15.26 29.55
N PRO A 695 38.01 -15.52 30.85
CA PRO A 695 37.82 -16.86 31.39
C PRO A 695 36.33 -17.22 31.29
N PRO A 696 35.97 -18.45 30.84
CA PRO A 696 34.58 -18.85 30.77
C PRO A 696 33.99 -18.97 32.18
N ILE A 697 33.04 -18.08 32.49
CA ILE A 697 32.19 -18.23 33.68
C ILE A 697 31.27 -19.43 33.43
N PRO A 698 31.22 -20.45 34.31
CA PRO A 698 30.43 -21.67 34.07
C PRO A 698 28.93 -21.47 34.34
N THR A 699 28.29 -20.57 33.58
CA THR A 699 26.82 -20.40 33.55
C THR A 699 26.20 -21.29 32.48
N ILE A 700 25.93 -22.55 32.87
CA ILE A 700 25.05 -23.55 32.20
C ILE A 700 24.96 -23.39 30.67
N ASP A 701 25.93 -23.98 29.98
CA ASP A 701 26.08 -23.89 28.55
C ASP A 701 25.00 -24.72 27.79
N VAL A 702 24.03 -24.05 27.17
CA VAL A 702 23.13 -24.65 26.18
C VAL A 702 23.69 -24.35 24.78
N GLY A 703 24.90 -24.88 24.53
CA GLY A 703 25.74 -24.65 23.36
C GLY A 703 25.22 -25.22 22.03
N LEU A 704 23.99 -24.87 21.64
CA LEU A 704 23.40 -25.14 20.31
C LEU A 704 22.87 -23.87 19.61
N GLY A 705 23.03 -22.69 20.23
CA GLY A 705 22.31 -21.45 19.92
C GLY A 705 22.15 -21.08 18.45
N GLY A 706 23.25 -20.83 17.71
CA GLY A 706 23.19 -20.25 16.35
C GLY A 706 22.37 -21.08 15.35
N LYS A 707 22.69 -22.38 15.22
CA LYS A 707 21.96 -23.29 14.31
C LYS A 707 20.56 -23.61 14.82
N SER A 708 20.37 -23.71 16.14
CA SER A 708 19.06 -23.99 16.75
C SER A 708 18.09 -22.81 16.59
N CYS A 709 18.55 -21.57 16.77
CA CYS A 709 17.70 -20.37 16.63
C CYS A 709 17.21 -20.17 15.19
N ARG A 710 18.10 -20.32 14.20
CA ARG A 710 17.71 -20.31 12.77
C ARG A 710 16.72 -21.43 12.43
N SER A 711 16.94 -22.63 12.96
CA SER A 711 16.02 -23.76 12.81
C SER A 711 14.65 -23.48 13.43
N TYR A 712 14.61 -23.00 14.68
CA TYR A 712 13.38 -22.63 15.39
C TYR A 712 12.62 -21.52 14.66
N ARG A 713 13.30 -20.48 14.16
CA ARG A 713 12.66 -19.43 13.36
C ARG A 713 12.05 -19.97 12.08
N LEU A 714 12.79 -20.79 11.33
CA LEU A 714 12.28 -21.40 10.10
C LEU A 714 11.09 -22.35 10.38
N GLN A 715 11.13 -23.06 11.52
CA GLN A 715 10.02 -23.88 12.01
C GLN A 715 8.80 -23.04 12.40
N VAL A 716 9.00 -21.88 13.06
CA VAL A 716 7.93 -20.91 13.36
C VAL A 716 7.33 -20.36 12.06
N ILE A 717 8.14 -19.89 11.10
CA ILE A 717 7.64 -19.37 9.82
C ILE A 717 6.86 -20.46 9.07
N LYS A 718 7.38 -21.69 8.97
CA LYS A 718 6.66 -22.82 8.36
C LYS A 718 5.35 -23.16 9.11
N ALA A 719 5.33 -23.07 10.44
CA ALA A 719 4.11 -23.27 11.22
C ALA A 719 3.08 -22.13 11.04
N LEU A 720 3.52 -20.88 10.90
CA LEU A 720 2.66 -19.73 10.60
C LEU A 720 2.07 -19.85 9.19
N VAL A 721 2.88 -20.23 8.21
CA VAL A 721 2.46 -20.51 6.83
C VAL A 721 1.47 -21.67 6.77
N GLN A 722 1.70 -22.77 7.48
CA GLN A 722 0.73 -23.87 7.54
C GLN A 722 -0.60 -23.42 8.16
N ARG A 723 -0.57 -22.68 9.28
CA ARG A 723 -1.79 -22.11 9.88
C ARG A 723 -2.52 -21.19 8.90
N TYR A 724 -1.79 -20.40 8.13
CA TYR A 724 -2.36 -19.49 7.12
C TYR A 724 -3.08 -20.27 6.01
N ILE A 725 -2.42 -21.28 5.42
CA ILE A 725 -3.02 -22.16 4.39
C ILE A 725 -4.25 -22.88 4.95
N ASP A 726 -4.19 -23.40 6.18
CA ASP A 726 -5.31 -24.06 6.85
C ASP A 726 -6.51 -23.11 7.08
N THR A 727 -6.26 -21.83 7.38
CA THR A 727 -7.31 -20.82 7.52
C THR A 727 -7.90 -20.46 6.15
N ALA A 728 -7.08 -20.10 5.17
CA ALA A 728 -7.53 -19.73 3.83
C ALA A 728 -8.37 -20.85 3.16
N ARG A 729 -7.99 -22.13 3.37
CA ARG A 729 -8.75 -23.28 2.88
C ARG A 729 -10.13 -23.40 3.55
N ARG A 730 -10.24 -23.13 4.85
CA ARG A 730 -11.53 -23.11 5.58
C ARG A 730 -12.43 -21.96 5.10
N GLU A 731 -11.87 -20.77 4.93
CA GLU A 731 -12.60 -19.60 4.44
C GLU A 731 -13.14 -19.82 3.02
N PHE A 732 -12.32 -20.39 2.13
CA PHE A 732 -12.73 -20.78 0.79
C PHE A 732 -13.86 -21.84 0.81
N GLU A 733 -13.72 -22.89 1.64
CA GLU A 733 -14.77 -23.89 1.80
C GLU A 733 -16.05 -23.31 2.36
N GLU A 734 -15.98 -22.40 3.34
CA GLU A 734 -17.15 -21.75 3.91
C GLU A 734 -17.85 -20.83 2.93
N SER A 735 -17.10 -20.09 2.12
CA SER A 735 -17.64 -19.30 1.02
C SER A 735 -18.38 -20.19 0.02
N ARG A 736 -17.78 -21.31 -0.38
CA ARG A 736 -18.41 -22.34 -1.24
C ARG A 736 -19.64 -22.98 -0.60
N ARG A 737 -19.62 -23.26 0.72
CA ARG A 737 -20.78 -23.78 1.46
C ARG A 737 -21.91 -22.76 1.52
N LYS A 738 -21.61 -21.46 1.66
CA LYS A 738 -22.58 -20.34 1.65
C LYS A 738 -23.23 -20.19 0.26
N ASP A 739 -22.47 -20.20 -0.84
CA ASP A 739 -23.03 -20.19 -2.21
C ASP A 739 -23.91 -21.41 -2.49
N LEU A 740 -23.41 -22.62 -2.21
CA LEU A 740 -24.17 -23.85 -2.42
C LEU A 740 -25.48 -23.85 -1.60
N GLY A 741 -25.43 -23.38 -0.35
CA GLY A 741 -26.62 -23.17 0.47
C GLY A 741 -27.61 -22.19 -0.16
N ASN A 742 -27.14 -21.03 -0.62
CA ASN A 742 -27.99 -20.04 -1.32
C ASN A 742 -28.68 -20.66 -2.54
N ARG A 743 -27.91 -21.33 -3.42
CA ARG A 743 -28.41 -22.00 -4.63
C ARG A 743 -29.40 -23.13 -4.31
N ILE A 744 -29.19 -23.89 -3.23
CA ILE A 744 -30.16 -24.89 -2.75
C ILE A 744 -31.45 -24.22 -2.26
N THR A 745 -31.38 -23.08 -1.55
CA THR A 745 -32.61 -22.36 -1.16
C THR A 745 -33.35 -21.75 -2.35
N GLU A 746 -32.63 -21.29 -3.39
CA GLU A 746 -33.26 -20.81 -4.63
C GLU A 746 -33.91 -21.94 -5.43
N LEU A 747 -33.23 -23.09 -5.56
CA LEU A 747 -33.78 -24.29 -6.16
C LEU A 747 -35.02 -24.78 -5.40
N ASN A 748 -34.99 -24.78 -4.06
CA ASN A 748 -36.17 -25.13 -3.26
C ASN A 748 -37.32 -24.12 -3.47
N LYS A 749 -37.02 -22.82 -3.62
CA LYS A 749 -38.00 -21.79 -4.00
C LYS A 749 -38.53 -21.95 -5.43
N SER A 750 -37.75 -22.44 -6.40
CA SER A 750 -38.24 -22.70 -7.77
C SER A 750 -39.06 -24.00 -7.83
N VAL A 751 -38.61 -25.07 -7.19
CA VAL A 751 -39.38 -26.33 -7.04
C VAL A 751 -40.68 -26.10 -6.28
N SER A 752 -40.69 -25.29 -5.22
CA SER A 752 -41.92 -24.92 -4.49
C SER A 752 -42.89 -24.11 -5.36
N ARG A 753 -42.40 -23.18 -6.18
CA ARG A 753 -43.21 -22.44 -7.17
C ARG A 753 -43.79 -23.38 -8.22
N LEU A 754 -42.97 -24.26 -8.79
CA LEU A 754 -43.39 -25.28 -9.76
C LEU A 754 -44.46 -26.20 -9.17
N HIS A 755 -44.29 -26.66 -7.93
CA HIS A 755 -45.28 -27.49 -7.24
C HIS A 755 -46.60 -26.73 -6.99
N ALA A 756 -46.54 -25.43 -6.67
CA ALA A 756 -47.73 -24.58 -6.56
C ALA A 756 -48.39 -24.25 -7.92
N GLU A 757 -47.65 -24.35 -9.03
CA GLU A 757 -48.18 -24.23 -10.40
C GLU A 757 -48.81 -25.54 -10.87
N VAL A 758 -48.13 -26.68 -10.68
CA VAL A 758 -48.68 -28.03 -10.93
C VAL A 758 -49.94 -28.26 -10.10
N LYS A 759 -49.98 -27.82 -8.83
CA LYS A 759 -51.18 -27.90 -7.99
C LYS A 759 -52.31 -26.98 -8.49
N ARG A 760 -52.01 -25.77 -8.97
CA ARG A 760 -53.01 -24.90 -9.61
C ARG A 760 -53.54 -25.48 -10.92
N LEU A 761 -52.67 -26.08 -11.74
CA LEU A 761 -53.07 -26.82 -12.94
C LEU A 761 -54.00 -27.98 -12.58
N HIS A 762 -53.67 -28.77 -11.56
CA HIS A 762 -54.54 -29.84 -11.05
C HIS A 762 -55.92 -29.33 -10.61
N HIS A 763 -55.98 -28.20 -9.90
CA HIS A 763 -57.24 -27.57 -9.51
C HIS A 763 -57.99 -26.87 -10.65
N SER A 764 -57.34 -26.63 -11.81
CA SER A 764 -57.98 -26.05 -13.01
C SER A 764 -58.63 -27.09 -13.94
N LEU A 765 -58.44 -28.39 -13.71
CA LEU A 765 -59.25 -29.42 -14.36
C LEU A 765 -60.59 -29.56 -13.61
N PRO A 766 -61.74 -29.29 -14.25
CA PRO A 766 -63.04 -29.37 -13.59
C PRO A 766 -63.48 -30.83 -13.38
N ALA A 767 -63.59 -31.25 -12.12
CA ALA A 767 -64.14 -32.55 -11.76
C ALA A 767 -65.67 -32.50 -11.58
N HIS A 768 -66.42 -32.88 -12.63
CA HIS A 768 -67.86 -33.15 -12.52
C HIS A 768 -68.13 -34.66 -12.34
N PRO A 769 -68.76 -35.09 -11.24
CA PRO A 769 -69.25 -36.45 -11.10
C PRO A 769 -70.69 -36.59 -11.64
N ALA A 770 -70.92 -37.52 -12.56
CA ALA A 770 -72.24 -38.00 -12.97
C ALA A 770 -72.18 -39.52 -13.26
N PRO A 771 -73.19 -40.33 -12.92
CA PRO A 771 -73.06 -41.79 -12.89
C PRO A 771 -73.52 -42.51 -14.17
N ALA A 772 -72.65 -43.43 -14.66
CA ALA A 772 -72.91 -44.51 -15.62
C ALA A 772 -73.35 -44.09 -17.05
N SER A 773 -73.06 -44.83 -18.13
CA SER A 773 -72.48 -46.19 -18.29
C SER A 773 -71.52 -46.23 -19.53
N PRO A 774 -71.01 -47.39 -20.03
CA PRO A 774 -69.64 -47.48 -20.55
C PRO A 774 -69.44 -47.18 -22.05
N LEU A 775 -68.23 -46.71 -22.40
CA LEU A 775 -67.40 -47.20 -23.52
C LEU A 775 -65.98 -46.59 -23.46
N ASP A 776 -65.07 -47.05 -24.33
CA ASP A 776 -63.61 -46.85 -24.23
C ASP A 776 -63.11 -45.40 -24.12
N GLY A 777 -62.21 -45.15 -23.16
CA GLY A 777 -61.60 -43.82 -22.96
C GLY A 777 -60.50 -43.69 -21.90
N ALA A 778 -59.91 -44.79 -21.41
CA ALA A 778 -58.92 -44.74 -20.32
C ALA A 778 -57.60 -44.04 -20.75
N SER A 779 -57.43 -42.80 -20.28
CA SER A 779 -56.41 -41.87 -20.79
C SER A 779 -54.96 -42.34 -20.62
N VAL A 780 -54.11 -41.97 -21.57
CA VAL A 780 -52.67 -42.25 -21.55
C VAL A 780 -52.01 -41.72 -20.27
N LEU A 781 -52.51 -40.60 -19.75
CA LEU A 781 -52.02 -39.97 -18.51
C LEU A 781 -52.12 -40.90 -17.29
N HIS A 782 -53.25 -41.59 -17.11
CA HIS A 782 -53.42 -42.53 -16.00
C HIS A 782 -52.45 -43.72 -16.11
N ARG A 783 -52.25 -44.24 -17.33
CA ARG A 783 -51.30 -45.32 -17.62
C ARG A 783 -49.84 -44.89 -17.43
N TYR A 784 -49.54 -43.60 -17.60
CA TYR A 784 -48.22 -43.02 -17.34
C TYR A 784 -47.98 -42.80 -15.84
N ILE A 785 -48.98 -42.30 -15.10
CA ILE A 785 -48.92 -42.10 -13.65
C ILE A 785 -48.66 -43.43 -12.93
N LEU A 786 -49.41 -44.48 -13.27
CA LEU A 786 -49.18 -45.82 -12.71
C LEU A 786 -47.77 -46.34 -13.00
N ARG A 787 -47.28 -46.20 -14.24
CA ARG A 787 -45.92 -46.62 -14.63
C ARG A 787 -44.81 -45.83 -13.92
N VAL A 788 -45.03 -44.56 -13.61
CA VAL A 788 -44.11 -43.76 -12.77
C VAL A 788 -44.18 -44.21 -11.31
N GLN A 789 -45.38 -44.54 -10.81
CA GLN A 789 -45.59 -45.02 -9.44
C GLN A 789 -44.92 -46.40 -9.21
N ASP A 790 -45.05 -47.33 -10.16
CA ASP A 790 -44.34 -48.62 -10.16
C ASP A 790 -42.82 -48.42 -10.18
N ASN A 791 -42.29 -47.53 -11.03
CA ASN A 791 -40.86 -47.24 -11.08
C ASN A 791 -40.32 -46.67 -9.75
N VAL A 792 -41.10 -45.84 -9.05
CA VAL A 792 -40.73 -45.32 -7.72
C VAL A 792 -40.80 -46.40 -6.64
N GLN A 793 -41.76 -47.34 -6.72
CA GLN A 793 -41.82 -48.48 -5.79
C GLN A 793 -40.69 -49.49 -6.03
N ASN A 794 -40.31 -49.74 -7.29
CA ASN A 794 -39.14 -50.56 -7.62
C ASN A 794 -37.84 -49.92 -7.09
N PHE A 795 -37.71 -48.58 -7.16
CA PHE A 795 -36.55 -47.88 -6.61
C PHE A 795 -36.44 -47.98 -5.09
N SER A 796 -37.55 -47.99 -4.35
CA SER A 796 -37.52 -48.14 -2.89
C SER A 796 -37.32 -49.58 -2.42
N GLN A 797 -37.71 -50.59 -3.20
CA GLN A 797 -37.37 -51.99 -2.91
C GLN A 797 -35.90 -52.34 -3.22
N ALA A 798 -35.28 -51.67 -4.20
CA ALA A 798 -33.86 -51.89 -4.56
C ALA A 798 -32.85 -51.42 -3.50
N ALA A 799 -33.27 -50.63 -2.50
CA ALA A 799 -32.38 -49.95 -1.55
C ALA A 799 -32.42 -50.50 -0.10
N GLY A 800 -33.01 -51.69 0.14
CA GLY A 800 -33.40 -52.15 1.47
C GLY A 800 -33.02 -53.58 1.87
N SER A 801 -31.75 -53.97 1.75
CA SER A 801 -31.28 -55.34 2.06
C SER A 801 -30.30 -55.45 3.24
N SER A 802 -30.55 -54.74 4.34
CA SER A 802 -29.93 -55.01 5.65
C SER A 802 -30.74 -54.45 6.82
N GLY A 803 -30.82 -55.18 7.94
CA GLY A 803 -31.38 -54.71 9.21
C GLY A 803 -30.80 -55.51 10.39
N PRO A 804 -31.32 -55.39 11.62
CA PRO A 804 -32.39 -54.49 12.07
C PRO A 804 -31.96 -53.53 13.21
N GLY A 805 -32.72 -52.44 13.41
CA GLY A 805 -32.55 -51.52 14.55
C GLY A 805 -33.85 -50.78 14.86
N SER A 806 -34.19 -50.66 16.15
CA SER A 806 -35.51 -50.18 16.62
C SER A 806 -35.76 -48.68 16.37
N PRO A 807 -36.97 -48.27 15.95
CA PRO A 807 -37.34 -46.86 15.85
C PRO A 807 -37.70 -46.26 17.23
N ALA A 808 -37.23 -45.05 17.50
CA ALA A 808 -37.66 -44.23 18.64
C ALA A 808 -38.60 -43.12 18.16
N GLN A 809 -39.69 -42.89 18.89
CA GLN A 809 -40.69 -41.86 18.57
C GLN A 809 -40.24 -40.48 19.05
N VAL A 810 -40.61 -39.44 18.28
CA VAL A 810 -40.75 -38.07 18.80
C VAL A 810 -42.15 -37.59 18.42
N MET A 811 -43.00 -37.36 19.43
CA MET A 811 -44.34 -36.79 19.22
C MET A 811 -44.27 -35.27 19.16
N VAL A 812 -45.08 -34.67 18.28
CA VAL A 812 -45.33 -33.22 18.27
C VAL A 812 -46.52 -32.95 19.19
N HIS A 813 -46.40 -31.95 20.07
CA HIS A 813 -47.51 -31.36 20.80
C HIS A 813 -47.64 -29.88 20.44
N GLN A 814 -48.85 -29.46 20.07
CA GLN A 814 -49.25 -28.05 20.12
C GLN A 814 -49.82 -27.76 21.51
N ASP A 815 -49.61 -26.56 22.04
CA ASP A 815 -50.73 -25.65 22.34
C ASP A 815 -50.31 -24.27 22.91
N GLY A 816 -51.25 -23.33 22.84
CA GLY A 816 -51.52 -22.38 23.93
C GLY A 816 -50.55 -21.22 24.18
N ALA A 817 -50.83 -20.04 23.62
CA ALA A 817 -50.20 -18.79 24.04
C ALA A 817 -50.80 -18.25 25.37
N ARG A 818 -49.94 -17.82 26.30
CA ARG A 818 -50.26 -16.89 27.40
C ARG A 818 -49.10 -15.94 27.66
N LEU A 819 -49.42 -14.74 28.14
CA LEU A 819 -48.44 -13.73 28.55
C LEU A 819 -47.64 -14.20 29.77
N PHE A 820 -46.34 -13.94 29.80
CA PHE A 820 -45.64 -13.35 30.95
C PHE A 820 -44.30 -12.75 30.51
N ASP A 821 -43.95 -11.58 31.05
CA ASP A 821 -42.68 -10.88 30.85
C ASP A 821 -41.71 -11.20 32.01
N PRO A 822 -40.43 -11.49 31.73
CA PRO A 822 -39.38 -11.24 32.71
C PRO A 822 -38.12 -10.56 32.14
N ARG A 823 -37.93 -9.28 32.49
CA ARG A 823 -36.58 -8.74 32.71
C ARG A 823 -36.02 -9.24 34.04
N ALA A 824 -34.97 -10.08 34.02
CA ALA A 824 -34.08 -10.29 35.19
C ALA A 824 -32.75 -10.96 34.79
N ALA A 825 -31.78 -10.91 35.72
CA ALA A 825 -30.57 -11.75 35.79
C ALA A 825 -29.43 -11.51 34.76
N TRP A 826 -28.89 -10.29 34.72
CA TRP A 826 -27.42 -10.13 34.69
C TRP A 826 -26.96 -9.79 36.10
N VAL A 827 -25.98 -10.54 36.63
CA VAL A 827 -25.48 -10.37 38.01
C VAL A 827 -23.96 -10.25 38.02
N MET A 828 -23.52 -9.00 38.16
CA MET A 828 -22.47 -8.52 39.08
C MET A 828 -21.09 -9.22 39.10
N VAL A 829 -20.07 -8.43 38.74
CA VAL A 829 -18.95 -8.15 39.65
C VAL A 829 -18.72 -6.62 39.65
N GLU A 830 -18.61 -6.01 40.83
CA GLU A 830 -18.33 -4.57 41.04
C GLU A 830 -16.79 -4.29 40.95
N ARG A 831 -16.16 -3.10 40.99
CA ARG A 831 -16.48 -1.65 41.19
C ARG A 831 -15.18 -0.85 40.78
N GLU A 832 -14.89 0.47 40.86
CA GLU A 832 -15.45 1.77 41.35
C GLU A 832 -15.16 2.86 40.27
N GLY A 833 -15.74 4.06 40.26
CA GLY A 833 -16.76 4.66 41.15
C GLY A 833 -16.43 6.08 41.63
N GLU A 834 -16.59 7.11 40.80
CA GLU A 834 -16.72 8.54 41.21
C GLU A 834 -17.38 9.33 40.04
N GLN A 835 -18.62 9.81 40.23
CA GLN A 835 -19.03 11.22 40.46
C GLN A 835 -19.10 12.11 39.19
N GLY A 836 -20.30 12.66 38.91
CA GLY A 836 -20.58 13.69 37.88
C GLY A 836 -20.63 15.10 38.51
N PRO A 837 -21.58 16.00 38.15
CA PRO A 837 -22.67 15.92 37.15
C PRO A 837 -22.60 17.12 36.14
N GLU A 838 -23.60 17.68 35.43
CA GLU A 838 -25.05 17.45 35.18
C GLU A 838 -25.42 18.13 33.81
N ASP A 839 -26.71 18.31 33.50
CA ASP A 839 -27.33 19.38 32.67
C ASP A 839 -27.09 19.42 31.13
N LEU A 840 -28.08 19.75 30.26
CA LEU A 840 -29.50 20.10 30.47
C LEU A 840 -30.34 19.83 29.18
N PHE A 841 -31.39 18.99 29.29
CA PHE A 841 -32.68 18.93 28.52
C PHE A 841 -32.70 18.83 26.96
N GLU A 842 -33.45 17.89 26.34
CA GLU A 842 -34.91 17.87 26.02
C GLU A 842 -35.26 18.73 24.75
N VAL A 843 -36.19 18.41 23.82
CA VAL A 843 -37.41 17.57 23.83
C VAL A 843 -37.59 16.77 22.52
N CYS A 844 -38.26 15.62 22.59
CA CYS A 844 -38.65 14.76 21.46
C CYS A 844 -39.74 15.37 20.55
N LEU A 845 -39.95 14.80 19.34
CA LEU A 845 -41.17 14.02 19.02
C LEU A 845 -41.30 13.52 17.56
N SER A 846 -41.26 12.19 17.39
CA SER A 846 -42.06 11.40 16.40
C SER A 846 -41.81 11.62 14.88
N ARG A 847 -42.16 10.69 13.97
CA ARG A 847 -42.89 9.41 14.09
C ARG A 847 -42.33 8.39 13.06
N GLY A 848 -42.58 7.10 13.26
CA GLY A 848 -41.93 6.00 12.54
C GLY A 848 -42.37 5.76 11.08
N PRO A 849 -41.67 4.86 10.35
CA PRO A 849 -41.77 4.68 8.89
C PRO A 849 -42.76 3.59 8.44
N ALA A 850 -43.09 3.60 7.14
CA ALA A 850 -43.67 2.44 6.45
C ALA A 850 -43.14 2.34 5.00
N GLN A 851 -42.59 1.18 4.65
CA GLN A 851 -42.35 0.79 3.25
C GLN A 851 -43.66 0.25 2.65
N TRP A 852 -43.88 0.40 1.33
CA TRP A 852 -44.54 -0.63 0.52
C TRP A 852 -44.11 -0.52 -0.95
N HIS A 853 -44.34 -1.59 -1.71
CA HIS A 853 -43.73 -1.85 -3.02
C HIS A 853 -44.70 -1.72 -4.21
N ARG A 854 -44.13 -1.29 -5.36
CA ARG A 854 -44.38 -1.77 -6.74
C ARG A 854 -45.73 -1.48 -7.47
N THR A 855 -45.55 -0.74 -8.58
CA THR A 855 -45.98 -1.06 -9.96
C THR A 855 -47.47 -1.03 -10.41
N SER A 856 -47.71 -0.22 -11.46
CA SER A 856 -48.31 -0.60 -12.76
C SER A 856 -49.71 -0.07 -13.18
N THR A 857 -49.67 1.00 -14.01
CA THR A 857 -50.35 1.13 -15.33
C THR A 857 -51.89 1.25 -15.50
N ARG A 858 -52.30 2.12 -16.46
CA ARG A 858 -53.60 2.23 -17.18
C ARG A 858 -54.79 2.77 -16.35
N HIS A 859 -55.81 3.49 -16.88
CA HIS A 859 -56.19 4.07 -18.19
C HIS A 859 -57.35 5.09 -17.94
N CYS A 860 -57.77 6.05 -18.78
CA CYS A 860 -57.19 6.79 -19.92
C CYS A 860 -58.14 7.96 -20.35
N HIS A 861 -57.65 8.95 -21.12
CA HIS A 861 -58.41 9.99 -21.88
C HIS A 861 -59.20 11.06 -21.07
N ALA A 862 -59.53 12.26 -21.60
CA ALA A 862 -59.29 12.88 -22.93
C ALA A 862 -58.99 14.40 -22.80
N GLY A 863 -58.39 15.07 -23.80
CA GLY A 863 -58.28 16.56 -23.76
C GLY A 863 -57.33 17.33 -24.70
N ASP A 864 -56.83 16.76 -25.82
CA ASP A 864 -56.06 17.49 -26.86
C ASP A 864 -57.01 18.19 -27.88
N PRO A 865 -56.59 19.16 -28.75
CA PRO A 865 -55.25 19.32 -29.38
C PRO A 865 -54.73 20.80 -29.42
N ALA A 866 -53.62 21.21 -30.07
CA ALA A 866 -52.58 20.64 -30.96
C ALA A 866 -51.31 21.56 -30.86
N SER A 867 -50.12 21.39 -31.47
CA SER A 867 -49.39 20.37 -32.26
C SER A 867 -47.88 20.78 -32.21
N GLY A 868 -46.85 20.08 -32.71
CA GLY A 868 -46.72 18.86 -33.53
C GLY A 868 -46.32 19.17 -34.99
N PRO A 869 -45.47 18.37 -35.69
CA PRO A 869 -44.65 17.20 -35.29
C PRO A 869 -43.11 17.48 -35.48
N GLY A 870 -42.15 16.55 -35.30
CA GLY A 870 -42.14 15.18 -34.75
C GLY A 870 -40.97 14.32 -35.29
N SER A 871 -40.73 13.15 -34.65
CA SER A 871 -39.99 11.96 -35.17
C SER A 871 -38.48 12.12 -35.56
N GLU A 872 -37.63 11.07 -35.63
CA GLU A 872 -37.84 9.60 -35.59
C GLU A 872 -36.60 8.86 -35.03
N CYS A 873 -36.63 7.51 -34.97
CA CYS A 873 -35.47 6.67 -34.61
C CYS A 873 -35.51 5.30 -35.31
N CYS A 874 -34.33 4.70 -35.52
CA CYS A 874 -34.00 3.37 -36.10
C CYS A 874 -33.69 3.24 -37.62
N ARG A 875 -32.40 2.90 -37.87
CA ARG A 875 -31.88 1.85 -38.78
C ARG A 875 -31.63 2.11 -40.29
N VAL A 876 -30.33 2.00 -40.63
CA VAL A 876 -29.69 1.06 -41.58
C VAL A 876 -29.17 1.58 -42.95
N LEU A 877 -27.85 1.35 -43.17
CA LEU A 877 -27.01 1.41 -44.40
C LEU A 877 -26.72 2.78 -45.06
N GLY A 878 -25.46 2.98 -45.50
CA GLY A 878 -25.13 4.00 -46.52
C GLY A 878 -23.79 4.78 -46.47
N GLU A 879 -22.63 4.09 -46.38
CA GLU A 879 -21.30 4.57 -46.86
C GLU A 879 -20.68 5.91 -46.31
N GLY A 880 -19.41 6.19 -46.65
CA GLY A 880 -18.84 7.55 -46.54
C GLY A 880 -17.91 7.90 -45.37
N VAL A 881 -16.95 7.05 -44.97
CA VAL A 881 -15.81 7.48 -44.12
C VAL A 881 -14.55 7.60 -44.96
N ASP A 882 -14.05 8.83 -45.14
CA ASP A 882 -12.75 9.09 -45.76
C ASP A 882 -11.86 9.98 -44.86
N SER A 883 -10.60 10.04 -45.23
CA SER A 883 -9.40 10.26 -44.43
C SER A 883 -9.11 11.71 -44.02
N SER A 884 -9.14 11.99 -42.71
CA SER A 884 -8.27 13.03 -42.11
C SER A 884 -8.06 12.88 -40.60
N SER A 885 -7.04 12.09 -40.21
CA SER A 885 -6.50 12.02 -38.83
C SER A 885 -4.99 11.75 -38.87
N ARG A 886 -4.20 12.69 -39.38
CA ARG A 886 -2.75 12.51 -39.59
C ARG A 886 -1.89 13.76 -39.29
N ALA A 887 -2.40 14.70 -38.50
CA ALA A 887 -1.87 16.07 -38.40
C ALA A 887 -1.34 16.50 -37.01
N GLN A 888 -1.23 15.61 -36.02
CA GLN A 888 -0.79 15.96 -34.66
C GLN A 888 0.41 15.18 -34.10
N LEU A 889 1.02 14.27 -34.88
CA LEU A 889 2.22 13.52 -34.42
C LEU A 889 3.57 14.11 -34.89
N HIS A 890 3.57 15.21 -35.63
CA HIS A 890 4.75 15.68 -36.38
C HIS A 890 5.55 16.82 -35.71
N VAL A 891 5.21 17.21 -34.47
CA VAL A 891 5.84 18.37 -33.78
C VAL A 891 6.88 17.95 -32.74
N MET A 892 6.84 16.71 -32.24
CA MET A 892 7.77 16.22 -31.19
C MET A 892 9.10 15.63 -31.72
N LEU A 893 9.30 15.52 -33.04
CA LEU A 893 10.50 14.91 -33.63
C LEU A 893 11.49 15.92 -34.25
N GLU A 894 11.17 17.22 -34.23
CA GLU A 894 12.00 18.26 -34.86
C GLU A 894 13.10 18.80 -33.92
N TRP A 895 12.94 18.72 -32.60
CA TRP A 895 13.87 19.31 -31.62
C TRP A 895 15.18 18.54 -31.42
N ASP A 896 15.15 17.20 -31.49
CA ASP A 896 16.36 16.34 -31.33
C ASP A 896 17.39 16.48 -32.47
N ARG A 897 17.11 17.30 -33.50
CA ARG A 897 18.02 17.53 -34.64
C ARG A 897 18.79 18.85 -34.62
N GLN A 898 18.53 19.75 -33.67
CA GLN A 898 19.25 21.04 -33.57
C GLN A 898 20.27 21.11 -32.41
N ALA A 899 20.44 20.02 -31.66
CA ALA A 899 21.46 19.89 -30.60
C ALA A 899 22.74 19.14 -31.05
N ALA A 900 22.96 19.02 -32.37
CA ALA A 900 24.05 18.23 -32.97
C ALA A 900 24.69 18.90 -34.22
N GLN A 901 24.74 20.23 -34.22
CA GLN A 901 25.56 21.09 -35.09
C GLN A 901 26.21 22.19 -34.25
#